data_AF-A0A8T3YTG3-F1
#
_entry.id   AF-A0A8T3YTG3-F1
#
_cell.length_a   1.000
_cell.length_b   1.000
_cell.length_c   1.000
_cell.angle_alpha   90.00
_cell.angle_beta   90.00
_cell.angle_gamma   90.00
#
_symmetry.space_group_name_H-M   'P 1'
#
loop_
_entity.id
_entity.type
_entity.pdbx_description
1 polymer ?
#
loop_
_entity_poly.entity_id
_entity_poly.type
_entity_poly.pdbx_seq_one_letter_code
_entity_poly.pdbx_strand_id
1 'polypeptide(L)'
;MKITKQFLTIFTILFFITKLAYAQTLDLSGYPGMFVRSDGTFNAIFVVGDYAGSGEVIAMSDIIVSLQQRFGNVGTAKLASEVCPGPNQCNLNQNIISVGSSCSNAVTSRIGGNPQDCTQGLFQGQGKINLYSYNGYAHIVVKGYSDVETRAAANALVNYQQNNLRGQEHIVITSEQKCTDSDSGENIYAYGEVTDIQNGVKRLNKDECILYYDAPKPNGDYAQAVRACSGEKCKLMEQICIRSNTAASLKEVPCQNGCKDGACIKEEGVPKPPYDLLVLFTDASLKYVKLTWKNVDGEKFYIYKNKNYAQFSYIGATTQKYFNDPDMLAGGIKYGYYVTAVNPNGESAPSNYAYVNQLKETKNSCMDSDGGKNYLVYGEVDGIHPQGYPFTFKDTCCNYQLNPDGSETCTIAREAPYISEAYCDYDVGGNLIPYVETAYKCPNGCRDGVCIEQFSSEMPLNNGLELYPKPFVKDGNLNTILVVGAKAPSSDVVALTDILNSLPSVTSNIGLTKLDTEVYSLNQNIISVGSPCVNSISFKIAGNPSDCTLGLQPGQGIIKIYTSKEGYSYILVTGYSDKETRDAANVLANYRKYNLKGDKYTLYQSVPISIQSCVDSDGGKSYNFKGSVKWLNYTDTDYCIDSTTLFEFYCGIDNTRDGETYYCQYGCSDGTCVQSSQEPYNNDGSQEIISKPIECQGCLMDNNNCISFGTRFLSDNYNYYCDITKNAIKQKENKEYCQNNYECVSNNCKSGLCASICEGCLNENRVCLPIGTRTKSQYCDIDYTFKNQKLEDIGCNNNYECSTNICVDNKCISTGLIQKIMEWFKRLFI
;
A
#
# COMPACT_ATOMS: atom_id res chain seq x y z
N MET A 1 43.86 57.08 50.80
CA MET A 1 43.98 55.73 50.21
C MET A 1 42.59 55.07 50.09
N LYS A 2 41.74 55.50 49.13
CA LYS A 2 40.37 54.96 48.95
C LYS A 2 39.95 54.69 47.49
N ILE A 3 40.69 55.16 46.50
CA ILE A 3 40.31 55.14 45.07
C ILE A 3 40.67 53.81 44.38
N THR A 4 41.74 53.12 44.84
CA THR A 4 42.26 51.90 44.20
C THR A 4 41.40 50.65 44.37
N LYS A 5 40.43 50.60 45.31
CA LYS A 5 39.53 49.44 45.44
C LYS A 5 38.38 49.43 44.42
N GLN A 6 37.82 50.58 44.05
CA GLN A 6 36.69 50.63 43.10
C GLN A 6 37.09 50.24 41.68
N PHE A 7 38.27 50.65 41.21
CA PHE A 7 38.76 50.26 39.88
C PHE A 7 38.95 48.75 39.72
N LEU A 8 39.43 48.06 40.76
CA LEU A 8 39.66 46.61 40.70
C LEU A 8 38.35 45.81 40.61
N THR A 9 37.29 46.26 41.29
CA THR A 9 35.95 45.64 41.21
C THR A 9 35.27 45.90 39.87
N ILE A 10 35.45 47.10 39.29
CA ILE A 10 34.93 47.40 37.96
C ILE A 10 35.63 46.55 36.90
N PHE A 11 36.94 46.35 36.98
CA PHE A 11 37.67 45.51 36.03
C PHE A 11 37.28 44.02 36.11
N THR A 12 37.06 43.46 37.31
CA THR A 12 36.57 42.07 37.42
C THR A 12 35.12 41.93 36.94
N ILE A 13 34.25 42.90 37.21
CA ILE A 13 32.88 42.90 36.68
C ILE A 13 32.89 42.99 35.14
N LEU A 14 33.73 43.85 34.55
CA LEU A 14 33.83 43.97 33.10
C LEU A 14 34.34 42.67 32.45
N PHE A 15 35.33 42.01 33.07
CA PHE A 15 35.87 40.73 32.60
C PHE A 15 34.89 39.54 32.75
N PHE A 16 33.96 39.61 33.72
CA PHE A 16 32.85 38.67 33.85
C PHE A 16 31.71 38.96 32.85
N ILE A 17 31.45 40.23 32.52
CA ILE A 17 30.44 40.59 31.50
C ILE A 17 30.91 40.24 30.09
N THR A 18 32.23 40.25 29.81
CA THR A 18 32.78 39.64 28.58
C THR A 18 32.73 38.11 28.55
N LYS A 19 32.16 37.47 29.59
CA LYS A 19 31.70 36.07 29.57
C LYS A 19 30.18 35.93 29.39
N LEU A 20 29.51 36.97 28.89
CA LEU A 20 28.34 36.76 28.04
C LEU A 20 28.69 35.69 26.99
N ALA A 21 27.98 34.57 27.02
CA ALA A 21 28.26 33.48 26.11
C ALA A 21 27.99 33.96 24.67
N TYR A 22 29.06 34.02 23.87
CA TYR A 22 28.93 33.92 22.42
C TYR A 22 28.35 32.53 22.15
N ALA A 23 27.03 32.43 22.11
CA ALA A 23 26.35 31.29 21.54
C ALA A 23 26.80 31.25 20.08
N GLN A 24 27.73 30.35 19.76
CA GLN A 24 28.21 30.18 18.40
C GLN A 24 26.99 29.78 17.57
N THR A 25 26.56 30.70 16.70
CA THR A 25 25.43 30.49 15.80
C THR A 25 25.78 29.32 14.89
N LEU A 26 25.13 28.18 15.13
CA LEU A 26 25.28 26.98 14.32
C LEU A 26 25.02 27.33 12.85
N ASP A 27 26.00 26.99 12.00
CA ASP A 27 26.05 27.31 10.58
C ASP A 27 26.31 26.01 9.79
N LEU A 28 25.60 25.82 8.68
CA LEU A 28 25.71 24.63 7.83
C LEU A 28 27.10 24.42 7.23
N SER A 29 27.95 25.45 7.15
CA SER A 29 29.37 25.30 6.76
C SER A 29 30.20 24.50 7.76
N GLY A 30 29.69 24.31 8.98
CA GLY A 30 30.25 23.39 9.98
C GLY A 30 29.87 21.93 9.78
N TYR A 31 29.03 21.58 8.80
CA TYR A 31 28.58 20.20 8.57
C TYR A 31 29.68 19.30 7.96
N PRO A 32 29.78 18.01 8.36
CA PRO A 32 29.07 17.31 9.44
C PRO A 32 29.71 17.48 10.83
N GLY A 33 30.68 18.39 10.99
CA GLY A 33 31.48 18.55 12.21
C GLY A 33 30.71 18.80 13.51
N MET A 34 29.54 19.46 13.48
CA MET A 34 28.70 19.61 14.69
C MET A 34 28.12 18.29 15.22
N PHE A 35 28.21 17.22 14.43
CA PHE A 35 27.81 15.86 14.79
C PHE A 35 29.01 14.96 15.13
N VAL A 36 30.21 15.50 15.30
CA VAL A 36 31.43 14.73 15.61
C VAL A 36 31.91 15.07 17.02
N ARG A 37 32.12 14.05 17.85
CA ARG A 37 32.69 14.20 19.20
C ARG A 37 34.20 14.41 19.15
N SER A 38 34.80 14.81 20.28
CA SER A 38 36.25 15.01 20.43
C SER A 38 37.11 13.76 20.21
N ASP A 39 36.52 12.56 20.23
CA ASP A 39 37.15 11.28 19.91
C ASP A 39 37.04 10.90 18.42
N GLY A 40 36.41 11.74 17.60
CA GLY A 40 36.13 11.49 16.18
C GLY A 40 34.86 10.67 15.91
N THR A 41 34.13 10.21 16.94
CA THR A 41 32.90 9.43 16.75
C THR A 41 31.75 10.31 16.27
N PHE A 42 30.92 9.76 15.37
CA PHE A 42 29.68 10.41 14.95
C PHE A 42 28.63 10.33 16.08
N ASN A 43 27.84 11.38 16.20
CA ASN A 43 26.91 11.64 17.29
C ASN A 43 25.74 12.48 16.77
N ALA A 44 24.84 11.83 16.05
CA ALA A 44 23.47 12.25 15.82
C ALA A 44 22.59 11.00 15.66
N ILE A 45 21.28 11.12 15.87
CA ILE A 45 20.32 10.12 15.42
C ILE A 45 19.69 10.55 14.09
N PHE A 46 19.37 9.56 13.26
CA PHE A 46 18.66 9.74 12.01
C PHE A 46 17.17 9.51 12.25
N VAL A 47 16.30 10.48 11.93
CA VAL A 47 14.86 10.39 12.21
C VAL A 47 14.00 10.66 10.99
N VAL A 48 13.15 9.71 10.62
CA VAL A 48 12.22 9.82 9.49
C VAL A 48 10.76 9.73 9.96
N GLY A 49 9.83 10.29 9.20
CA GLY A 49 8.41 10.27 9.55
C GLY A 49 7.81 8.87 9.62
N ASP A 50 6.87 8.65 10.54
CA ASP A 50 6.15 7.37 10.65
C ASP A 50 5.34 7.06 9.37
N TYR A 51 4.83 8.11 8.72
CA TYR A 51 4.11 8.04 7.43
C TYR A 51 4.95 8.60 6.26
N ALA A 52 6.28 8.48 6.34
CA ALA A 52 7.18 9.04 5.34
C ALA A 52 7.07 8.37 3.97
N GLY A 53 7.22 9.17 2.91
CA GLY A 53 7.32 8.67 1.53
C GLY A 53 8.58 7.84 1.32
N SER A 54 8.53 6.86 0.41
CA SER A 54 9.66 5.96 0.16
C SER A 54 10.90 6.70 -0.36
N GLY A 55 10.72 7.85 -1.04
CA GLY A 55 11.79 8.78 -1.39
C GLY A 55 12.28 9.63 -0.22
N GLU A 56 11.44 10.01 0.76
CA GLU A 56 11.90 10.64 2.00
C GLU A 56 12.87 9.72 2.78
N VAL A 57 12.63 8.40 2.79
CA VAL A 57 13.51 7.46 3.50
C VAL A 57 14.71 6.97 2.66
N ILE A 58 14.63 6.94 1.33
CA ILE A 58 15.85 6.82 0.49
C ILE A 58 16.76 8.05 0.68
N ALA A 59 16.18 9.26 0.71
CA ALA A 59 16.92 10.49 1.00
C ALA A 59 17.65 10.42 2.36
N MET A 60 17.03 9.82 3.38
CA MET A 60 17.71 9.49 4.64
C MET A 60 18.85 8.48 4.44
N SER A 61 18.63 7.41 3.68
CA SER A 61 19.63 6.37 3.46
C SER A 61 20.87 6.87 2.70
N ASP A 62 20.70 7.72 1.69
CA ASP A 62 21.81 8.37 0.96
C ASP A 62 22.67 9.23 1.92
N ILE A 63 22.05 9.94 2.87
CA ILE A 63 22.75 10.70 3.93
C ILE A 63 23.51 9.76 4.89
N ILE A 64 22.88 8.66 5.33
CA ILE A 64 23.52 7.67 6.22
C ILE A 64 24.76 7.07 5.55
N VAL A 65 24.66 6.63 4.29
CA VAL A 65 25.79 6.07 3.54
C VAL A 65 26.92 7.09 3.41
N SER A 66 26.61 8.34 3.07
CA SER A 66 27.62 9.41 2.95
C SER A 66 28.40 9.65 4.23
N LEU A 67 27.76 9.52 5.39
CA LEU A 67 28.40 9.69 6.70
C LEU A 67 29.12 8.40 7.14
N GLN A 68 28.57 7.23 6.84
CA GLN A 68 29.16 5.91 7.13
C GLN A 68 30.53 5.76 6.44
N GLN A 69 30.66 6.25 5.20
CA GLN A 69 31.93 6.33 4.46
C GLN A 69 33.02 7.13 5.18
N ARG A 70 32.65 8.16 5.97
CA ARG A 70 33.59 9.06 6.66
C ARG A 70 33.88 8.68 8.11
N PHE A 71 32.91 8.09 8.81
CA PHE A 71 32.97 7.87 10.27
C PHE A 71 32.84 6.41 10.71
N GLY A 72 32.64 5.46 9.78
CA GLY A 72 32.36 4.07 10.14
C GLY A 72 30.91 3.91 10.59
N ASN A 73 30.66 3.30 11.75
CA ASN A 73 29.29 3.15 12.25
C ASN A 73 28.75 4.49 12.75
N VAL A 74 27.69 4.99 12.09
CA VAL A 74 27.01 6.27 12.40
C VAL A 74 25.70 6.10 13.17
N GLY A 75 25.28 4.86 13.45
CA GLY A 75 23.96 4.54 14.00
C GLY A 75 22.88 4.36 12.93
N THR A 76 21.74 3.79 13.33
CA THR A 76 20.63 3.46 12.42
C THR A 76 19.52 4.51 12.46
N ALA A 77 18.58 4.42 11.52
CA ALA A 77 17.42 5.29 11.47
C ALA A 77 16.35 4.91 12.51
N LYS A 78 15.56 5.91 12.90
CA LYS A 78 14.40 5.80 13.79
C LYS A 78 13.17 6.40 13.14
N LEU A 79 12.02 5.83 13.45
CA LEU A 79 10.72 6.45 13.18
C LEU A 79 10.50 7.63 14.13
N ALA A 80 9.71 8.63 13.73
CA ALA A 80 9.50 9.82 14.55
C ALA A 80 8.77 9.49 15.87
N SER A 81 7.90 8.49 15.92
CA SER A 81 7.31 7.95 17.15
C SER A 81 8.32 7.36 18.15
N GLU A 82 9.48 6.85 17.71
CA GLU A 82 10.54 6.36 18.61
C GLU A 82 11.29 7.48 19.35
N VAL A 83 11.04 8.74 18.96
CA VAL A 83 11.70 9.95 19.48
C VAL A 83 10.69 10.95 20.05
N CYS A 84 9.47 10.97 19.50
CA CYS A 84 8.28 11.69 19.94
C CYS A 84 7.08 10.73 20.09
N PRO A 85 7.08 9.82 21.10
CA PRO A 85 5.93 8.94 21.39
C PRO A 85 4.66 9.70 21.82
N GLY A 86 4.75 11.01 22.07
CA GLY A 86 3.61 11.88 22.31
C GLY A 86 3.99 13.36 22.25
N PRO A 87 3.01 14.30 22.15
CA PRO A 87 3.27 15.72 21.88
C PRO A 87 4.11 16.43 22.96
N ASN A 88 4.09 15.94 24.20
CA ASN A 88 4.90 16.42 25.32
C ASN A 88 6.06 15.48 25.70
N GLN A 89 6.32 14.43 24.91
CA GLN A 89 7.30 13.38 25.19
C GLN A 89 8.42 13.28 24.14
N CYS A 90 8.67 14.36 23.39
CA CYS A 90 9.76 14.44 22.42
C CYS A 90 11.15 14.55 23.07
N ASN A 91 12.00 13.54 22.90
CA ASN A 91 13.42 13.63 23.31
C ASN A 91 14.24 14.36 22.24
N LEU A 92 14.22 15.69 22.29
CA LEU A 92 15.04 16.57 21.45
C LEU A 92 16.40 16.95 22.09
N ASN A 93 16.71 16.44 23.29
CA ASN A 93 17.99 16.69 23.98
C ASN A 93 19.11 15.77 23.47
N GLN A 94 19.24 15.70 22.14
CA GLN A 94 20.23 14.93 21.40
C GLN A 94 20.42 15.56 20.02
N ASN A 95 21.55 15.30 19.38
CA ASN A 95 21.78 15.72 18.00
C ASN A 95 20.90 14.90 17.04
N ILE A 96 20.29 15.56 16.04
CA ILE A 96 19.32 14.94 15.12
C ILE A 96 19.61 15.37 13.68
N ILE A 97 19.56 14.42 12.75
CA ILE A 97 19.32 14.69 11.33
C ILE A 97 17.95 14.09 11.03
N SER A 98 16.97 14.94 10.73
CA SER A 98 15.61 14.51 10.42
C SER A 98 15.28 14.76 8.95
N VAL A 99 14.58 13.82 8.33
CA VAL A 99 14.20 13.88 6.91
C VAL A 99 12.68 13.76 6.77
N GLY A 100 12.14 14.52 5.82
CA GLY A 100 10.72 14.59 5.49
C GLY A 100 10.00 15.80 6.06
N SER A 101 8.79 16.04 5.57
CA SER A 101 7.97 17.22 5.91
C SER A 101 7.49 17.26 7.38
N SER A 102 7.07 18.43 7.88
CA SER A 102 6.39 18.50 9.19
C SER A 102 5.02 17.82 9.21
N CYS A 103 4.50 17.38 8.05
CA CYS A 103 3.22 16.69 7.92
C CYS A 103 3.34 15.18 8.24
N SER A 104 4.41 14.53 7.76
CA SER A 104 4.68 13.09 7.97
C SER A 104 5.56 12.81 9.20
N ASN A 105 6.27 13.81 9.71
CA ASN A 105 7.32 13.65 10.72
C ASN A 105 7.13 14.59 11.93
N ALA A 106 6.69 14.02 13.06
CA ALA A 106 6.46 14.74 14.31
C ALA A 106 7.72 15.39 14.91
N VAL A 107 8.91 14.80 14.70
CA VAL A 107 10.18 15.36 15.15
C VAL A 107 10.54 16.60 14.33
N THR A 108 10.41 16.54 13.00
CA THR A 108 10.58 17.72 12.13
C THR A 108 9.56 18.81 12.44
N SER A 109 8.30 18.46 12.74
CA SER A 109 7.29 19.42 13.21
C SER A 109 7.72 20.10 14.51
N ARG A 110 8.19 19.33 15.51
CA ARG A 110 8.61 19.87 16.82
C ARG A 110 9.88 20.72 16.74
N ILE A 111 10.87 20.31 15.96
CA ILE A 111 12.09 21.09 15.68
C ILE A 111 11.72 22.39 14.94
N GLY A 112 10.79 22.32 13.98
CA GLY A 112 10.25 23.45 13.24
C GLY A 112 9.26 24.33 14.02
N GLY A 113 9.08 24.12 15.33
CA GLY A 113 8.25 24.96 16.20
C GLY A 113 6.74 24.69 16.16
N ASN A 114 6.30 23.50 15.75
CA ASN A 114 4.90 23.13 15.52
C ASN A 114 4.19 24.11 14.54
N PRO A 115 4.58 24.17 13.27
CA PRO A 115 4.01 25.11 12.30
C PRO A 115 2.52 24.83 12.05
N GLN A 116 1.73 25.89 11.83
CA GLN A 116 0.32 25.77 11.45
C GLN A 116 0.16 25.23 10.00
N ASP A 117 1.06 25.62 9.10
CA ASP A 117 1.24 25.02 7.78
C ASP A 117 2.42 24.03 7.85
N CYS A 118 2.12 22.74 7.77
CA CYS A 118 3.14 21.68 7.84
C CYS A 118 4.00 21.57 6.57
N THR A 119 3.64 22.25 5.47
CA THR A 119 4.48 22.38 4.27
C THR A 119 5.54 23.48 4.43
N GLN A 120 5.40 24.36 5.43
CA GLN A 120 6.33 25.46 5.75
C GLN A 120 6.72 26.34 4.56
N GLY A 121 5.76 26.70 3.71
CA GLY A 121 5.99 27.56 2.54
C GLY A 121 7.04 27.00 1.58
N LEU A 122 6.94 25.70 1.27
CA LEU A 122 7.62 25.06 0.15
C LEU A 122 6.74 25.15 -1.10
N PHE A 123 7.34 25.43 -2.24
CA PHE A 123 6.67 25.40 -3.55
C PHE A 123 7.17 24.20 -4.37
N GLN A 124 6.40 23.78 -5.38
CA GLN A 124 6.83 22.74 -6.33
C GLN A 124 8.19 23.12 -6.95
N GLY A 125 9.11 22.17 -6.98
CA GLY A 125 10.49 22.40 -7.41
C GLY A 125 11.45 22.91 -6.30
N GLN A 126 11.01 23.00 -5.03
CA GLN A 126 11.83 23.46 -3.91
C GLN A 126 12.09 22.39 -2.83
N GLY A 127 13.37 22.19 -2.54
CA GLY A 127 13.89 21.53 -1.33
C GLY A 127 14.55 22.53 -0.36
N LYS A 128 14.64 22.16 0.92
CA LYS A 128 15.28 22.94 1.98
C LYS A 128 16.08 22.05 2.93
N ILE A 129 17.26 22.53 3.32
CA ILE A 129 18.04 22.06 4.46
C ILE A 129 18.00 23.18 5.51
N ASN A 130 17.41 22.93 6.68
CA ASN A 130 17.41 23.87 7.81
C ASN A 130 18.29 23.35 8.94
N LEU A 131 18.99 24.25 9.63
CA LEU A 131 19.81 23.96 10.82
C LEU A 131 19.30 24.76 12.03
N TYR A 132 18.89 24.05 13.06
CA TYR A 132 18.40 24.58 14.32
C TYR A 132 19.35 24.24 15.48
N SER A 133 19.20 24.95 16.59
CA SER A 133 19.86 24.63 17.85
C SER A 133 18.83 24.56 18.97
N TYR A 134 18.89 23.49 19.77
CA TYR A 134 17.97 23.24 20.88
C TYR A 134 18.74 22.68 22.08
N ASN A 135 18.69 23.39 23.21
CA ASN A 135 19.40 23.02 24.45
C ASN A 135 20.90 22.67 24.27
N GLY A 136 21.57 23.29 23.29
CA GLY A 136 22.98 23.05 22.96
C GLY A 136 23.24 21.93 21.95
N TYR A 137 22.21 21.19 21.52
CA TYR A 137 22.29 20.20 20.45
C TYR A 137 22.03 20.84 19.09
N ALA A 138 22.58 20.24 18.03
CA ALA A 138 22.35 20.62 16.64
C ALA A 138 21.27 19.73 16.02
N HIS A 139 20.33 20.33 15.29
CA HIS A 139 19.29 19.62 14.54
C HIS A 139 19.30 20.06 13.08
N ILE A 140 19.50 19.13 12.14
CA ILE A 140 19.23 19.38 10.72
C ILE A 140 17.87 18.81 10.35
N VAL A 141 17.10 19.56 9.55
CA VAL A 141 15.88 19.11 8.88
C VAL A 141 16.10 19.17 7.37
N VAL A 142 15.87 18.07 6.67
CA VAL A 142 15.91 17.97 5.20
C VAL A 142 14.51 17.65 4.69
N LYS A 143 13.95 18.53 3.85
CA LYS A 143 12.57 18.43 3.37
C LYS A 143 12.43 19.03 1.97
N GLY A 144 11.35 18.71 1.27
CA GLY A 144 10.99 19.29 -0.01
C GLY A 144 9.50 19.17 -0.27
N TYR A 145 9.03 19.81 -1.34
CA TYR A 145 7.61 19.81 -1.71
C TYR A 145 7.09 18.40 -2.05
N SER A 146 7.94 17.55 -2.63
CA SER A 146 7.70 16.11 -2.80
C SER A 146 8.92 15.29 -2.40
N ASP A 147 8.80 13.96 -2.43
CA ASP A 147 9.89 12.99 -2.36
C ASP A 147 11.09 13.34 -3.28
N VAL A 148 10.82 13.91 -4.47
CA VAL A 148 11.86 14.30 -5.45
C VAL A 148 12.68 15.48 -4.90
N GLU A 149 12.02 16.53 -4.42
CA GLU A 149 12.68 17.69 -3.80
C GLU A 149 13.39 17.32 -2.49
N THR A 150 12.81 16.41 -1.69
CA THR A 150 13.44 15.91 -0.46
C THR A 150 14.72 15.13 -0.77
N ARG A 151 14.72 14.28 -1.81
CA ARG A 151 15.93 13.58 -2.28
C ARG A 151 16.95 14.54 -2.89
N ALA A 152 16.52 15.60 -3.58
CA ALA A 152 17.41 16.66 -4.06
C ALA A 152 18.08 17.43 -2.90
N ALA A 153 17.31 17.77 -1.85
CA ALA A 153 17.84 18.40 -0.65
C ALA A 153 18.83 17.47 0.10
N ALA A 154 18.54 16.18 0.19
CA ALA A 154 19.48 15.19 0.73
C ALA A 154 20.75 15.05 -0.12
N ASN A 155 20.63 15.03 -1.45
CA ASN A 155 21.79 14.99 -2.35
C ASN A 155 22.69 16.24 -2.21
N ALA A 156 22.14 17.42 -1.94
CA ALA A 156 22.92 18.61 -1.63
C ALA A 156 23.62 18.50 -0.26
N LEU A 157 23.00 17.88 0.74
CA LEU A 157 23.60 17.60 2.04
C LEU A 157 24.71 16.54 1.97
N VAL A 158 24.51 15.46 1.23
CA VAL A 158 25.53 14.43 0.90
C VAL A 158 26.74 15.09 0.22
N ASN A 159 26.49 15.96 -0.76
CA ASN A 159 27.53 16.69 -1.48
C ASN A 159 27.84 18.07 -0.87
N TYR A 160 27.80 18.20 0.46
CA TYR A 160 28.01 19.46 1.20
C TYR A 160 29.29 20.22 0.79
N GLN A 161 30.37 19.49 0.49
CA GLN A 161 31.65 20.06 0.07
C GLN A 161 31.57 20.78 -1.29
N GLN A 162 30.66 20.35 -2.16
CA GLN A 162 30.43 20.95 -3.48
C GLN A 162 29.35 22.03 -3.43
N ASN A 163 28.30 21.83 -2.64
CA ASN A 163 27.15 22.73 -2.52
C ASN A 163 27.41 23.95 -1.62
N ASN A 164 28.55 24.01 -0.93
CA ASN A 164 28.99 25.19 -0.15
C ASN A 164 27.89 25.67 0.83
N LEU A 165 27.35 24.73 1.62
CA LEU A 165 26.28 24.99 2.58
C LEU A 165 26.75 26.04 3.61
N ARG A 166 25.88 27.01 3.94
CA ARG A 166 26.15 28.13 4.86
C ARG A 166 24.86 28.58 5.53
N GLY A 167 24.96 29.28 6.66
CA GLY A 167 23.82 29.82 7.40
C GLY A 167 22.96 28.74 8.07
N GLN A 168 21.72 29.12 8.38
CA GLN A 168 20.72 28.25 9.03
C GLN A 168 19.65 27.71 8.06
N GLU A 169 19.64 28.16 6.81
CA GLU A 169 18.83 27.60 5.73
C GLU A 169 19.66 27.55 4.43
N HIS A 170 19.59 26.43 3.73
CA HIS A 170 20.06 26.27 2.36
C HIS A 170 18.90 25.77 1.50
N ILE A 171 18.57 26.51 0.44
CA ILE A 171 17.47 26.18 -0.48
C ILE A 171 18.06 25.45 -1.69
N VAL A 172 17.45 24.32 -2.04
CA VAL A 172 17.74 23.57 -3.27
C VAL A 172 16.57 23.76 -4.22
N ILE A 173 16.86 24.12 -5.48
CA ILE A 173 15.85 24.21 -6.54
C ILE A 173 16.10 23.07 -7.52
N THR A 174 15.11 22.20 -7.73
CA THR A 174 15.15 21.14 -8.75
C THR A 174 14.92 21.78 -10.12
N SER A 175 16.01 22.17 -10.80
CA SER A 175 15.96 23.07 -11.96
C SER A 175 15.53 22.39 -13.28
N GLU A 176 14.31 21.83 -13.32
CA GLU A 176 13.70 21.34 -14.57
C GLU A 176 12.18 21.55 -14.65
N GLN A 177 11.75 22.81 -14.42
CA GLN A 177 10.39 23.26 -14.75
C GLN A 177 10.44 24.61 -15.48
N LYS A 178 10.01 24.63 -16.76
CA LYS A 178 9.86 25.86 -17.59
C LYS A 178 8.40 26.25 -17.81
N CYS A 179 7.48 25.43 -17.31
CA CYS A 179 6.05 25.52 -17.50
C CYS A 179 5.36 25.30 -16.15
N THR A 180 4.38 26.13 -15.81
CA THR A 180 3.55 26.00 -14.60
C THR A 180 2.09 26.13 -14.98
N ASP A 181 1.26 25.23 -14.43
CA ASP A 181 -0.14 25.02 -14.80
C ASP A 181 -1.05 25.28 -13.60
N SER A 182 -2.25 25.85 -13.80
CA SER A 182 -3.09 26.32 -12.68
C SER A 182 -4.16 25.33 -12.20
N ASP A 183 -4.52 24.34 -13.03
CA ASP A 183 -5.58 23.36 -12.76
C ASP A 183 -5.04 21.92 -12.58
N SER A 184 -3.72 21.75 -12.72
CA SER A 184 -2.95 20.50 -12.74
C SER A 184 -2.98 19.67 -14.06
N GLY A 185 -3.37 20.26 -15.19
CA GLY A 185 -3.14 19.70 -16.53
C GLY A 185 -4.42 19.41 -17.30
N GLU A 186 -4.75 18.12 -17.52
CA GLU A 186 -5.86 17.74 -18.41
C GLU A 186 -7.26 17.84 -17.75
N ASN A 187 -7.58 18.96 -17.09
CA ASN A 187 -8.82 19.14 -16.33
C ASN A 187 -9.84 20.02 -17.06
N ILE A 188 -10.32 19.52 -18.20
CA ILE A 188 -11.33 20.11 -19.13
C ILE A 188 -12.60 20.75 -18.52
N TYR A 189 -12.87 20.60 -17.21
CA TYR A 189 -14.00 21.21 -16.50
C TYR A 189 -13.60 22.26 -15.44
N ALA A 190 -12.31 22.60 -15.37
CA ALA A 190 -11.79 23.79 -14.73
C ALA A 190 -11.38 24.80 -15.82
N TYR A 191 -10.84 25.95 -15.40
CA TYR A 191 -10.22 26.94 -16.28
C TYR A 191 -8.73 27.00 -15.95
N GLY A 192 -7.89 26.66 -16.93
CA GLY A 192 -6.43 26.64 -16.85
C GLY A 192 -5.76 27.95 -17.30
N GLU A 193 -4.66 28.28 -16.63
CA GLU A 193 -3.69 29.29 -17.02
C GLU A 193 -2.28 28.71 -17.05
N VAL A 194 -1.76 28.45 -18.25
CA VAL A 194 -0.39 27.96 -18.45
C VAL A 194 0.58 29.13 -18.59
N THR A 195 1.53 29.22 -17.66
CA THR A 195 2.71 30.08 -17.79
C THR A 195 3.88 29.27 -18.34
N ASP A 196 4.55 29.74 -19.40
CA ASP A 196 5.83 29.17 -19.85
C ASP A 196 6.93 30.22 -20.06
N ILE A 197 8.20 29.77 -20.09
CA ILE A 197 9.38 30.63 -20.27
C ILE A 197 10.15 30.20 -21.52
N GLN A 198 9.89 30.88 -22.64
CA GLN A 198 10.59 30.66 -23.91
C GLN A 198 11.63 31.77 -24.14
N ASN A 199 12.90 31.39 -24.31
CA ASN A 199 14.02 32.32 -24.55
C ASN A 199 14.13 33.47 -23.52
N GLY A 200 13.76 33.21 -22.26
CA GLY A 200 13.76 34.19 -21.17
C GLY A 200 12.53 35.10 -21.12
N VAL A 201 11.57 34.96 -22.05
CA VAL A 201 10.30 35.69 -22.04
C VAL A 201 9.22 34.84 -21.41
N LYS A 202 8.60 35.34 -20.34
CA LYS A 202 7.41 34.73 -19.73
C LYS A 202 6.20 34.92 -20.65
N ARG A 203 5.53 33.84 -21.03
CA ARG A 203 4.22 33.86 -21.69
C ARG A 203 3.14 33.43 -20.71
N LEU A 204 1.90 33.79 -21.03
CA LEU A 204 0.69 33.34 -20.35
C LEU A 204 -0.31 32.92 -21.42
N ASN A 205 -0.60 31.63 -21.47
CA ASN A 205 -1.67 31.04 -22.27
C ASN A 205 -2.84 30.71 -21.33
N LYS A 206 -4.04 30.64 -21.87
CA LYS A 206 -5.29 30.41 -21.12
C LYS A 206 -6.17 29.45 -21.89
N ASP A 207 -7.05 28.77 -21.16
CA ASP A 207 -8.09 27.95 -21.77
C ASP A 207 -9.17 28.82 -22.43
N GLU A 208 -9.56 28.45 -23.64
CA GLU A 208 -10.53 29.20 -24.44
C GLU A 208 -11.58 28.29 -25.08
N CYS A 209 -12.85 28.69 -24.97
CA CYS A 209 -13.93 28.08 -25.73
C CYS A 209 -13.87 28.59 -27.19
N ILE A 210 -13.70 27.69 -28.14
CA ILE A 210 -13.65 27.99 -29.57
C ILE A 210 -14.95 27.52 -30.25
N LEU A 211 -15.53 28.40 -31.06
CA LEU A 211 -16.61 28.09 -31.97
C LEU A 211 -16.09 28.05 -33.42
N TYR A 212 -16.34 26.95 -34.13
CA TYR A 212 -15.99 26.73 -35.53
C TYR A 212 -17.14 27.05 -36.50
N TYR A 213 -16.79 27.41 -37.75
CA TYR A 213 -17.72 27.85 -38.80
C TYR A 213 -17.49 27.08 -40.12
N ASP A 214 -18.55 26.74 -40.85
CA ASP A 214 -18.47 25.97 -42.12
C ASP A 214 -17.92 26.79 -43.29
N ALA A 215 -18.02 28.11 -43.18
CA ALA A 215 -17.52 29.08 -44.15
C ALA A 215 -16.68 30.13 -43.40
N PRO A 216 -15.63 30.68 -44.04
CA PRO A 216 -14.78 31.66 -43.39
C PRO A 216 -15.55 32.96 -43.14
N LYS A 217 -15.21 33.63 -42.05
CA LYS A 217 -15.66 34.99 -41.76
C LYS A 217 -15.11 35.99 -42.78
N PRO A 218 -15.64 37.24 -42.84
CA PRO A 218 -15.15 38.26 -43.77
C PRO A 218 -13.65 38.64 -43.64
N ASN A 219 -12.99 38.23 -42.55
CA ASN A 219 -11.54 38.38 -42.34
C ASN A 219 -10.72 37.12 -42.71
N GLY A 220 -11.36 36.02 -43.07
CA GLY A 220 -10.74 34.74 -43.44
C GLY A 220 -10.85 33.61 -42.39
N ASP A 221 -11.28 33.91 -41.16
CA ASP A 221 -11.21 32.95 -40.05
C ASP A 221 -12.34 31.89 -40.08
N TYR A 222 -11.96 30.63 -39.84
CA TYR A 222 -12.88 29.49 -39.68
C TYR A 222 -13.22 29.16 -38.21
N ALA A 223 -12.66 29.90 -37.25
CA ALA A 223 -12.80 29.69 -35.82
C ALA A 223 -12.85 31.03 -35.07
N GLN A 224 -13.28 31.03 -33.80
CA GLN A 224 -13.12 32.19 -32.92
C GLN A 224 -13.21 31.78 -31.45
N ALA A 225 -12.34 32.36 -30.62
CA ALA A 225 -12.52 32.38 -29.17
C ALA A 225 -13.79 33.15 -28.77
N VAL A 226 -14.59 32.53 -27.91
CA VAL A 226 -15.88 33.02 -27.44
C VAL A 226 -16.02 32.78 -25.94
N ARG A 227 -16.80 33.62 -25.26
CA ARG A 227 -17.04 33.43 -23.82
C ARG A 227 -17.81 32.15 -23.50
N ALA A 228 -18.70 31.72 -24.39
CA ALA A 228 -19.38 30.44 -24.31
C ALA A 228 -19.85 29.98 -25.70
N CYS A 229 -20.03 28.67 -25.86
CA CYS A 229 -20.66 28.05 -27.03
C CYS A 229 -21.31 26.69 -26.67
N SER A 230 -22.08 26.12 -27.59
CA SER A 230 -22.68 24.79 -27.45
C SER A 230 -22.85 24.10 -28.82
N GLY A 231 -23.11 22.79 -28.80
CA GLY A 231 -23.22 21.95 -30.01
C GLY A 231 -21.86 21.53 -30.60
N GLU A 232 -21.89 20.67 -31.63
CA GLU A 232 -20.72 19.94 -32.17
C GLU A 232 -19.53 20.82 -32.63
N LYS A 233 -19.78 22.10 -32.90
CA LYS A 233 -18.77 23.08 -33.35
C LYS A 233 -18.14 23.87 -32.20
N CYS A 234 -18.59 23.64 -30.96
CA CYS A 234 -18.01 24.18 -29.76
C CYS A 234 -16.97 23.21 -29.19
N LYS A 235 -15.75 23.70 -28.98
CA LYS A 235 -14.65 22.92 -28.41
C LYS A 235 -13.87 23.77 -27.42
N LEU A 236 -13.24 23.13 -26.45
CA LEU A 236 -12.26 23.73 -25.57
C LEU A 236 -10.87 23.64 -26.24
N MET A 237 -10.13 24.74 -26.24
CA MET A 237 -8.67 24.73 -26.35
C MET A 237 -8.13 24.64 -24.94
N GLU A 238 -7.68 23.45 -24.57
CA GLU A 238 -7.05 23.15 -23.30
C GLU A 238 -5.54 23.42 -23.44
N GLN A 239 -5.00 24.31 -22.62
CA GLN A 239 -3.56 24.57 -22.53
C GLN A 239 -3.01 23.69 -21.42
N ILE A 240 -1.99 22.88 -21.73
CA ILE A 240 -1.36 22.00 -20.74
C ILE A 240 0.16 22.12 -20.76
N CYS A 241 0.80 21.99 -19.59
CA CYS A 241 2.22 21.66 -19.53
C CYS A 241 2.43 20.20 -19.98
N ILE A 242 3.32 19.98 -20.96
CA ILE A 242 3.65 18.62 -21.40
C ILE A 242 4.38 17.83 -20.29
N ARG A 243 4.35 16.49 -20.34
CA ARG A 243 4.88 15.59 -19.29
C ARG A 243 6.35 15.80 -18.86
N SER A 244 7.14 16.60 -19.58
CA SER A 244 8.51 16.99 -19.20
C SER A 244 8.61 18.42 -18.65
N ASN A 245 7.49 19.12 -18.47
CA ASN A 245 7.39 20.53 -18.03
C ASN A 245 8.27 21.53 -18.80
N THR A 246 8.66 21.21 -20.04
CA THR A 246 9.60 22.02 -20.83
C THR A 246 8.94 23.08 -21.71
N ALA A 247 7.65 22.95 -22.03
CA ALA A 247 6.87 23.88 -22.85
C ALA A 247 5.36 23.70 -22.61
N ALA A 248 4.58 24.72 -22.97
CA ALA A 248 3.13 24.60 -23.12
C ALA A 248 2.75 23.83 -24.39
N SER A 249 1.63 23.12 -24.36
CA SER A 249 0.98 22.48 -25.51
C SER A 249 -0.52 22.78 -25.51
N LEU A 250 -1.10 22.90 -26.69
CA LEU A 250 -2.53 23.12 -26.90
C LEU A 250 -3.18 21.79 -27.34
N LYS A 251 -4.35 21.49 -26.76
CA LYS A 251 -5.15 20.29 -27.02
C LYS A 251 -6.60 20.68 -27.31
N GLU A 252 -7.19 20.09 -28.34
CA GLU A 252 -8.58 20.33 -28.72
C GLU A 252 -9.51 19.28 -28.09
N VAL A 253 -10.51 19.73 -27.33
CA VAL A 253 -11.47 18.85 -26.63
C VAL A 253 -12.92 19.20 -27.00
N PRO A 254 -13.74 18.24 -27.46
CA PRO A 254 -15.16 18.47 -27.70
C PRO A 254 -15.96 18.45 -26.39
N CYS A 255 -16.48 19.60 -25.96
CA CYS A 255 -17.36 19.69 -24.79
C CYS A 255 -18.80 19.31 -25.17
N GLN A 256 -19.29 18.14 -24.75
CA GLN A 256 -20.61 17.62 -25.11
C GLN A 256 -21.75 18.61 -24.82
N ASN A 257 -21.72 19.23 -23.62
CA ASN A 257 -22.75 20.16 -23.16
C ASN A 257 -22.38 21.63 -23.42
N GLY A 258 -21.40 21.87 -24.30
CA GLY A 258 -20.83 23.20 -24.56
C GLY A 258 -19.74 23.61 -23.57
N CYS A 259 -19.14 24.76 -23.85
CA CYS A 259 -18.03 25.35 -23.11
C CYS A 259 -18.42 26.76 -22.65
N LYS A 260 -17.97 27.17 -21.46
CA LYS A 260 -18.17 28.52 -20.91
C LYS A 260 -16.97 28.93 -20.06
N ASP A 261 -16.55 30.19 -20.21
CA ASP A 261 -15.49 30.82 -19.40
C ASP A 261 -14.18 29.99 -19.36
N GLY A 262 -13.87 29.29 -20.46
CA GLY A 262 -12.70 28.43 -20.61
C GLY A 262 -12.81 27.03 -20.01
N ALA A 263 -14.01 26.55 -19.70
CA ALA A 263 -14.25 25.20 -19.16
C ALA A 263 -15.42 24.49 -19.89
N CYS A 264 -15.38 23.16 -20.02
CA CYS A 264 -16.56 22.38 -20.41
C CYS A 264 -17.66 22.48 -19.33
N ILE A 265 -18.91 22.63 -19.76
CA ILE A 265 -20.06 22.79 -18.85
C ILE A 265 -20.45 21.43 -18.26
N LYS A 266 -20.48 21.34 -16.92
CA LYS A 266 -21.08 20.20 -16.19
C LYS A 266 -22.61 20.34 -16.17
N GLU A 267 -23.30 19.21 -16.24
CA GLU A 267 -24.76 19.14 -16.29
C GLU A 267 -25.40 19.12 -14.89
N GLU A 268 -26.43 19.94 -14.68
CA GLU A 268 -27.31 19.86 -13.51
C GLU A 268 -28.77 19.74 -13.97
N GLY A 269 -29.50 18.74 -13.46
CA GLY A 269 -30.96 18.62 -13.62
C GLY A 269 -31.47 17.29 -14.18
N VAL A 270 -30.69 16.59 -15.01
CA VAL A 270 -31.02 15.23 -15.49
C VAL A 270 -30.84 14.18 -14.37
N PRO A 271 -31.52 13.02 -14.45
CA PRO A 271 -31.31 11.94 -13.48
C PRO A 271 -29.88 11.41 -13.51
N LYS A 272 -29.43 10.80 -12.40
CA LYS A 272 -28.21 9.98 -12.43
C LYS A 272 -28.44 8.73 -13.32
N PRO A 273 -27.42 8.22 -14.04
CA PRO A 273 -27.55 6.98 -14.81
C PRO A 273 -27.95 5.79 -13.93
N PRO A 274 -28.81 4.86 -14.39
CA PRO A 274 -29.02 3.58 -13.71
C PRO A 274 -27.70 2.80 -13.63
N TYR A 275 -27.46 2.15 -12.50
CA TYR A 275 -26.26 1.34 -12.29
C TYR A 275 -26.63 -0.06 -11.83
N ASP A 276 -25.65 -0.98 -11.88
CA ASP A 276 -25.86 -2.40 -11.54
C ASP A 276 -27.00 -3.04 -12.37
N LEU A 277 -27.01 -2.78 -13.68
CA LEU A 277 -27.90 -3.48 -14.62
C LEU A 277 -27.45 -4.94 -14.74
N LEU A 278 -28.31 -5.84 -14.27
CA LEU A 278 -28.15 -7.29 -14.35
C LEU A 278 -29.15 -7.91 -15.34
N VAL A 279 -28.72 -8.98 -16.00
CA VAL A 279 -29.53 -9.84 -16.87
C VAL A 279 -29.71 -11.19 -16.17
N LEU A 280 -30.96 -11.56 -15.90
CA LEU A 280 -31.33 -12.78 -15.19
C LEU A 280 -32.23 -13.66 -16.09
N PHE A 281 -31.89 -14.94 -16.19
CA PHE A 281 -32.81 -15.96 -16.71
C PHE A 281 -33.84 -16.33 -15.64
N THR A 282 -35.10 -16.50 -16.02
CA THR A 282 -36.21 -16.65 -15.06
C THR A 282 -36.66 -18.09 -14.80
N ASP A 283 -36.27 -19.06 -15.62
CA ASP A 283 -36.49 -20.49 -15.38
C ASP A 283 -35.48 -21.38 -16.11
N ALA A 284 -35.53 -22.69 -15.83
CA ALA A 284 -34.73 -23.71 -16.51
C ALA A 284 -35.15 -23.99 -17.98
N SER A 285 -36.16 -23.28 -18.51
CA SER A 285 -36.53 -23.33 -19.93
C SER A 285 -36.02 -22.14 -20.74
N LEU A 286 -35.41 -21.14 -20.09
CA LEU A 286 -34.61 -20.05 -20.67
C LEU A 286 -35.35 -19.20 -21.72
N LYS A 287 -36.68 -19.08 -21.61
CA LYS A 287 -37.55 -18.53 -22.67
C LYS A 287 -37.56 -17.00 -22.79
N TYR A 288 -37.30 -16.28 -21.70
CA TYR A 288 -37.31 -14.82 -21.64
C TYR A 288 -36.30 -14.29 -20.63
N VAL A 289 -36.03 -12.97 -20.65
CA VAL A 289 -35.02 -12.33 -19.81
C VAL A 289 -35.66 -11.33 -18.86
N LYS A 290 -35.20 -11.32 -17.60
CA LYS A 290 -35.48 -10.26 -16.64
C LYS A 290 -34.25 -9.37 -16.46
N LEU A 291 -34.42 -8.08 -16.75
CA LEU A 291 -33.47 -7.01 -16.45
C LEU A 291 -33.78 -6.43 -15.06
N THR A 292 -32.77 -6.12 -14.26
CA THR A 292 -32.92 -5.43 -12.95
C THR A 292 -31.78 -4.44 -12.73
N TRP A 293 -32.04 -3.28 -12.10
CA TRP A 293 -31.03 -2.24 -11.87
C TRP A 293 -31.26 -1.44 -10.58
N LYS A 294 -30.27 -0.61 -10.20
CA LYS A 294 -30.29 0.29 -9.05
C LYS A 294 -30.28 1.75 -9.50
N ASN A 295 -31.24 2.53 -9.01
CA ASN A 295 -31.32 4.00 -9.03
C ASN A 295 -32.48 4.45 -8.13
N VAL A 296 -32.61 5.75 -7.83
CA VAL A 296 -33.75 6.40 -7.14
C VAL A 296 -34.19 7.74 -7.75
N ASP A 297 -33.38 8.37 -8.62
CA ASP A 297 -33.53 9.79 -9.02
C ASP A 297 -34.29 9.99 -10.36
N GLY A 298 -35.07 9.00 -10.81
CA GLY A 298 -35.78 9.03 -12.11
C GLY A 298 -37.23 8.57 -12.01
N GLU A 299 -38.13 9.24 -12.74
CA GLU A 299 -39.58 8.98 -12.74
C GLU A 299 -39.95 7.74 -13.57
N LYS A 300 -39.18 7.48 -14.63
CA LYS A 300 -39.32 6.35 -15.55
C LYS A 300 -37.94 5.94 -16.08
N PHE A 301 -37.85 4.73 -16.62
CA PHE A 301 -36.66 4.18 -17.22
C PHE A 301 -36.94 3.74 -18.66
N TYR A 302 -36.01 3.98 -19.58
CA TYR A 302 -36.08 3.50 -20.96
C TYR A 302 -35.07 2.36 -21.17
N ILE A 303 -35.50 1.30 -21.85
CA ILE A 303 -34.71 0.09 -22.09
C ILE A 303 -34.37 0.01 -23.58
N TYR A 304 -33.08 -0.23 -23.83
CA TYR A 304 -32.51 -0.36 -25.16
C TYR A 304 -31.89 -1.74 -25.33
N LYS A 305 -32.01 -2.31 -26.54
CA LYS A 305 -31.56 -3.67 -26.89
C LYS A 305 -30.82 -3.66 -28.22
N ASN A 306 -29.83 -4.55 -28.38
CA ASN A 306 -29.27 -4.90 -29.67
C ASN A 306 -29.19 -6.42 -29.88
N LYS A 307 -28.83 -6.81 -31.11
CA LYS A 307 -28.54 -8.20 -31.50
C LYS A 307 -27.16 -8.22 -32.17
N ASN A 308 -26.29 -9.15 -31.80
CA ASN A 308 -24.94 -9.34 -32.34
C ASN A 308 -24.11 -8.04 -32.46
N TYR A 309 -24.14 -7.18 -31.44
CA TYR A 309 -23.44 -5.89 -31.38
C TYR A 309 -23.87 -4.84 -32.43
N ALA A 310 -25.04 -4.99 -33.06
CA ALA A 310 -25.66 -3.91 -33.85
C ALA A 310 -25.92 -2.65 -33.01
N GLN A 311 -26.32 -1.54 -33.65
CA GLN A 311 -26.80 -0.37 -32.91
C GLN A 311 -27.98 -0.73 -32.00
N PHE A 312 -28.04 -0.06 -30.85
CA PHE A 312 -29.08 -0.24 -29.86
C PHE A 312 -30.37 0.45 -30.28
N SER A 313 -31.47 -0.29 -30.29
CA SER A 313 -32.84 0.20 -30.49
C SER A 313 -33.58 0.26 -29.16
N TYR A 314 -34.34 1.33 -28.93
CA TYR A 314 -35.33 1.39 -27.85
C TYR A 314 -36.35 0.26 -28.00
N ILE A 315 -36.63 -0.47 -26.91
CA ILE A 315 -37.60 -1.58 -26.89
C ILE A 315 -38.73 -1.44 -25.87
N GLY A 316 -38.64 -0.49 -24.93
CA GLY A 316 -39.71 -0.27 -23.96
C GLY A 316 -39.34 0.68 -22.84
N ALA A 317 -40.33 0.98 -22.00
CA ALA A 317 -40.18 1.79 -20.80
C ALA A 317 -40.86 1.12 -19.59
N THR A 318 -40.44 1.50 -18.39
CA THR A 318 -41.06 1.06 -17.14
C THR A 318 -40.84 2.10 -16.04
N THR A 319 -41.72 2.12 -15.03
CA THR A 319 -41.51 2.85 -13.76
C THR A 319 -40.92 1.95 -12.67
N GLN A 320 -40.85 0.64 -12.91
CA GLN A 320 -40.27 -0.34 -12.00
C GLN A 320 -38.75 -0.44 -12.18
N LYS A 321 -38.02 -0.88 -11.16
CA LYS A 321 -36.55 -1.10 -11.24
C LYS A 321 -36.16 -2.42 -11.91
N TYR A 322 -37.05 -2.93 -12.75
CA TYR A 322 -36.90 -4.16 -13.52
C TYR A 322 -37.76 -4.11 -14.80
N PHE A 323 -37.35 -4.87 -15.81
CA PHE A 323 -38.09 -5.05 -17.07
C PHE A 323 -37.98 -6.51 -17.50
N ASN A 324 -39.10 -7.13 -17.87
CA ASN A 324 -39.10 -8.46 -18.47
C ASN A 324 -39.18 -8.29 -19.99
N ASP A 325 -38.15 -8.69 -20.72
CA ASP A 325 -38.14 -8.69 -22.18
C ASP A 325 -38.83 -9.97 -22.70
N PRO A 326 -39.98 -9.86 -23.40
CA PRO A 326 -40.76 -11.01 -23.86
C PRO A 326 -40.23 -11.67 -25.14
N ASP A 327 -39.28 -11.06 -25.84
CA ASP A 327 -38.69 -11.64 -27.07
C ASP A 327 -37.88 -12.90 -26.74
N MET A 328 -38.23 -14.03 -27.35
CA MET A 328 -37.44 -15.25 -27.24
C MET A 328 -36.02 -15.07 -27.81
N LEU A 329 -35.00 -15.42 -27.02
CA LEU A 329 -33.61 -15.40 -27.45
C LEU A 329 -33.36 -16.57 -28.42
N ALA A 330 -33.31 -16.28 -29.73
CA ALA A 330 -32.92 -17.29 -30.72
C ALA A 330 -31.47 -17.79 -30.46
N GLY A 331 -31.29 -19.11 -30.41
CA GLY A 331 -30.01 -19.75 -30.09
C GLY A 331 -28.88 -19.32 -31.03
N GLY A 332 -27.69 -19.08 -30.46
CA GLY A 332 -26.53 -18.57 -31.20
C GLY A 332 -26.52 -17.06 -31.48
N ILE A 333 -27.60 -16.33 -31.18
CA ILE A 333 -27.61 -14.85 -31.23
C ILE A 333 -27.25 -14.29 -29.87
N LYS A 334 -26.29 -13.33 -29.85
CA LYS A 334 -25.95 -12.54 -28.66
C LYS A 334 -26.88 -11.34 -28.57
N TYR A 335 -27.47 -11.14 -27.39
CA TYR A 335 -28.30 -9.96 -27.12
C TYR A 335 -27.59 -9.07 -26.11
N GLY A 336 -27.69 -7.75 -26.30
CA GLY A 336 -27.15 -6.74 -25.40
C GLY A 336 -28.23 -5.74 -24.97
N TYR A 337 -28.07 -5.17 -23.78
CA TYR A 337 -29.04 -4.26 -23.15
C TYR A 337 -28.34 -3.09 -22.46
N TYR A 338 -29.01 -1.94 -22.41
CA TYR A 338 -28.76 -0.88 -21.41
C TYR A 338 -30.07 -0.20 -21.00
N VAL A 339 -30.03 0.55 -19.90
CA VAL A 339 -31.17 1.29 -19.35
C VAL A 339 -30.77 2.73 -19.01
N THR A 340 -31.62 3.69 -19.30
CA THR A 340 -31.48 5.11 -18.90
C THR A 340 -32.58 5.48 -17.89
N ALA A 341 -32.37 6.55 -17.12
CA ALA A 341 -33.37 7.14 -16.23
C ALA A 341 -33.86 8.48 -16.81
N VAL A 342 -35.14 8.80 -16.67
CA VAL A 342 -35.74 9.98 -17.30
C VAL A 342 -36.61 10.75 -16.29
N ASN A 343 -36.50 12.07 -16.32
CA ASN A 343 -37.36 13.03 -15.61
C ASN A 343 -37.79 14.15 -16.59
N PRO A 344 -38.49 15.23 -16.15
CA PRO A 344 -38.92 16.31 -17.05
C PRO A 344 -37.77 17.15 -17.64
N ASN A 345 -36.56 17.08 -17.07
CA ASN A 345 -35.40 17.83 -17.54
C ASN A 345 -34.59 17.08 -18.61
N GLY A 346 -34.70 15.74 -18.66
CA GLY A 346 -34.06 14.94 -19.71
C GLY A 346 -33.94 13.45 -19.40
N GLU A 347 -33.31 12.74 -20.34
CA GLU A 347 -32.89 11.35 -20.24
C GLU A 347 -31.40 11.31 -19.86
N SER A 348 -31.06 10.49 -18.86
CA SER A 348 -29.70 10.37 -18.34
C SER A 348 -28.78 9.60 -19.29
N ALA A 349 -27.47 9.66 -19.01
CA ALA A 349 -26.50 8.73 -19.56
C ALA A 349 -26.94 7.25 -19.38
N PRO A 350 -26.52 6.34 -20.28
CA PRO A 350 -26.85 4.92 -20.19
C PRO A 350 -26.18 4.23 -19.00
N SER A 351 -26.82 3.16 -18.53
CA SER A 351 -26.25 2.22 -17.57
C SER A 351 -25.02 1.50 -18.11
N ASN A 352 -24.39 0.69 -17.24
CA ASN A 352 -23.55 -0.41 -17.72
C ASN A 352 -24.33 -1.28 -18.73
N TYR A 353 -23.66 -1.74 -19.78
CA TYR A 353 -24.23 -2.65 -20.76
C TYR A 353 -24.21 -4.08 -20.23
N ALA A 354 -25.30 -4.84 -20.44
CA ALA A 354 -25.42 -6.24 -20.04
C ALA A 354 -25.72 -7.14 -21.26
N TYR A 355 -25.19 -8.37 -21.30
CA TYR A 355 -25.24 -9.23 -22.50
C TYR A 355 -25.53 -10.71 -22.17
N VAL A 356 -26.11 -11.46 -23.13
CA VAL A 356 -26.58 -12.86 -22.92
C VAL A 356 -26.51 -13.76 -24.16
N ASN A 357 -26.12 -15.04 -23.93
CA ASN A 357 -25.91 -16.15 -24.89
C ASN A 357 -26.38 -17.51 -24.27
N GLN A 358 -26.42 -18.61 -25.05
CA GLN A 358 -26.83 -19.98 -24.60
C GLN A 358 -26.06 -21.09 -25.37
N LEU A 359 -25.50 -22.14 -24.70
CA LEU A 359 -24.58 -23.17 -25.25
C LEU A 359 -24.70 -24.60 -24.59
N LYS A 360 -23.83 -25.59 -24.94
CA LYS A 360 -23.85 -27.06 -24.61
C LYS A 360 -22.50 -27.62 -24.00
N GLU A 361 -22.40 -28.91 -23.59
CA GLU A 361 -21.50 -29.45 -22.50
C GLU A 361 -20.34 -30.50 -22.84
N THR A 362 -19.46 -30.81 -21.83
CA THR A 362 -18.53 -32.00 -21.56
C THR A 362 -17.04 -32.02 -22.03
N LYS A 363 -16.00 -32.78 -21.50
CA LYS A 363 -15.59 -33.41 -20.18
C LYS A 363 -14.25 -34.24 -20.26
N ASN A 364 -13.22 -34.12 -19.36
CA ASN A 364 -12.16 -35.14 -18.94
C ASN A 364 -10.97 -34.57 -18.05
N SER A 365 -10.13 -35.39 -17.35
CA SER A 365 -8.97 -34.93 -16.48
C SER A 365 -7.94 -36.00 -15.96
N CYS A 366 -6.63 -35.64 -15.84
CA CYS A 366 -5.50 -36.29 -15.10
C CYS A 366 -4.66 -35.19 -14.41
N MET A 367 -3.92 -35.46 -13.32
CA MET A 367 -3.07 -34.47 -12.62
C MET A 367 -1.75 -35.06 -12.10
N ASP A 368 -0.70 -34.24 -12.12
CA ASP A 368 0.70 -34.60 -11.84
C ASP A 368 1.35 -33.51 -10.96
N SER A 369 2.31 -33.85 -10.10
CA SER A 369 2.78 -32.96 -9.01
C SER A 369 4.22 -32.45 -9.11
N ASP A 370 5.12 -33.14 -9.81
CA ASP A 370 6.49 -32.67 -10.13
C ASP A 370 6.55 -31.89 -11.46
N GLY A 371 5.54 -32.09 -12.33
CA GLY A 371 5.43 -31.53 -13.67
C GLY A 371 5.53 -32.57 -14.80
N GLY A 372 5.59 -33.87 -14.47
CA GLY A 372 5.92 -34.97 -15.36
C GLY A 372 7.44 -35.18 -15.47
N LYS A 373 7.85 -36.44 -15.73
CA LYS A 373 9.24 -36.93 -15.91
C LYS A 373 10.35 -36.01 -15.36
N ASN A 374 10.51 -35.99 -14.04
CA ASN A 374 11.52 -35.21 -13.35
C ASN A 374 12.21 -36.02 -12.24
N TYR A 375 12.97 -37.05 -12.62
CA TYR A 375 13.78 -37.99 -11.81
C TYR A 375 14.60 -37.42 -10.60
N LEU A 376 14.65 -36.10 -10.41
CA LEU A 376 15.36 -35.38 -9.34
C LEU A 376 14.42 -34.78 -8.27
N VAL A 377 13.11 -34.79 -8.50
CA VAL A 377 12.04 -34.31 -7.61
C VAL A 377 11.09 -35.47 -7.35
N TYR A 378 10.44 -35.50 -6.17
CA TYR A 378 9.52 -36.58 -5.82
C TYR A 378 8.13 -36.33 -6.41
N GLY A 379 7.73 -37.14 -7.40
CA GLY A 379 6.44 -37.10 -8.07
C GLY A 379 5.37 -38.03 -7.49
N GLU A 380 4.12 -37.59 -7.67
CA GLU A 380 2.88 -38.29 -7.37
C GLU A 380 1.80 -37.86 -8.39
N VAL A 381 1.09 -38.85 -8.95
CA VAL A 381 0.14 -38.70 -10.05
C VAL A 381 -1.23 -39.20 -9.64
N ASP A 382 -2.24 -38.35 -9.76
CA ASP A 382 -3.63 -38.62 -9.36
C ASP A 382 -4.61 -38.40 -10.52
N GLY A 383 -5.69 -39.17 -10.56
CA GLY A 383 -6.75 -38.93 -11.53
C GLY A 383 -7.88 -39.96 -11.52
N ILE A 384 -8.71 -39.89 -12.56
CA ILE A 384 -9.85 -40.78 -12.77
C ILE A 384 -9.75 -41.39 -14.16
N HIS A 385 -9.59 -42.71 -14.22
CA HIS A 385 -9.54 -43.47 -15.47
C HIS A 385 -10.81 -43.21 -16.31
N PRO A 386 -10.79 -43.23 -17.65
CA PRO A 386 -11.97 -42.93 -18.48
C PRO A 386 -13.23 -43.77 -18.18
N GLN A 387 -13.07 -44.92 -17.50
CA GLN A 387 -14.13 -45.83 -17.04
C GLN A 387 -14.71 -45.48 -15.64
N GLY A 388 -14.20 -44.44 -14.96
CA GLY A 388 -14.76 -43.89 -13.73
C GLY A 388 -14.04 -44.25 -12.42
N TYR A 389 -12.93 -45.00 -12.46
CA TYR A 389 -12.19 -45.42 -11.27
C TYR A 389 -11.01 -44.48 -10.97
N PRO A 390 -10.80 -44.07 -9.70
CA PRO A 390 -9.64 -43.27 -9.31
C PRO A 390 -8.35 -44.11 -9.30
N PHE A 391 -7.21 -43.45 -9.48
CA PHE A 391 -5.87 -44.03 -9.36
C PHE A 391 -4.91 -43.04 -8.70
N THR A 392 -3.83 -43.57 -8.10
CA THR A 392 -2.68 -42.82 -7.58
C THR A 392 -1.40 -43.60 -7.87
N PHE A 393 -0.37 -42.93 -8.41
CA PHE A 393 0.97 -43.48 -8.63
C PHE A 393 2.03 -42.54 -8.05
N LYS A 394 3.24 -43.05 -7.78
CA LYS A 394 4.32 -42.34 -7.06
C LYS A 394 5.68 -42.77 -7.56
N ASP A 395 6.65 -41.85 -7.51
CA ASP A 395 8.04 -42.19 -7.79
C ASP A 395 8.63 -43.12 -6.74
N THR A 396 9.35 -44.13 -7.20
CA THR A 396 9.93 -45.15 -6.33
C THR A 396 11.29 -45.60 -6.83
N CYS A 397 12.27 -45.70 -5.93
CA CYS A 397 13.54 -46.33 -6.27
C CYS A 397 13.33 -47.83 -6.45
N CYS A 398 13.98 -48.46 -7.43
CA CYS A 398 13.87 -49.90 -7.60
C CYS A 398 15.14 -50.59 -8.12
N ASN A 399 15.23 -51.87 -7.80
CA ASN A 399 16.25 -52.76 -8.32
C ASN A 399 15.72 -53.38 -9.61
N TYR A 400 16.19 -52.85 -10.74
CA TYR A 400 15.85 -53.31 -12.09
C TYR A 400 16.59 -54.59 -12.46
N GLN A 401 15.87 -55.55 -13.05
CA GLN A 401 16.40 -56.77 -13.64
C GLN A 401 15.70 -57.03 -14.99
N LEU A 402 16.47 -57.51 -15.98
CA LEU A 402 15.95 -58.03 -17.23
C LEU A 402 16.01 -59.56 -17.17
N ASN A 403 14.85 -60.22 -17.26
CA ASN A 403 14.74 -61.67 -17.15
C ASN A 403 15.13 -62.37 -18.47
N PRO A 404 15.50 -63.67 -18.43
CA PRO A 404 15.89 -64.42 -19.64
C PRO A 404 14.80 -64.59 -20.71
N ASP A 405 13.53 -64.30 -20.38
CA ASP A 405 12.39 -64.30 -21.30
C ASP A 405 12.13 -62.93 -21.95
N GLY A 406 12.93 -61.92 -21.60
CA GLY A 406 12.78 -60.54 -22.07
C GLY A 406 11.80 -59.70 -21.24
N SER A 407 11.25 -60.21 -20.14
CA SER A 407 10.44 -59.41 -19.22
C SER A 407 11.31 -58.54 -18.30
N GLU A 408 10.85 -57.32 -18.02
CA GLU A 408 11.52 -56.37 -17.13
C GLU A 408 10.86 -56.39 -15.75
N THR A 409 11.67 -56.44 -14.68
CA THR A 409 11.21 -56.40 -13.30
C THR A 409 11.90 -55.31 -12.51
N CYS A 410 11.09 -54.45 -11.89
CA CYS A 410 11.51 -53.31 -11.06
C CYS A 410 11.06 -53.58 -9.62
N THR A 411 11.99 -54.03 -8.76
CA THR A 411 11.67 -54.35 -7.36
C THR A 411 11.84 -53.12 -6.49
N ILE A 412 10.72 -52.50 -6.07
CA ILE A 412 10.72 -51.29 -5.24
C ILE A 412 11.56 -51.49 -3.97
N ALA A 413 12.43 -50.52 -3.68
CA ALA A 413 13.27 -50.46 -2.49
C ALA A 413 13.45 -49.00 -2.04
N ARG A 414 13.89 -48.79 -0.80
CA ARG A 414 14.13 -47.43 -0.29
C ARG A 414 15.36 -46.75 -0.92
N GLU A 415 16.39 -47.54 -1.20
CA GLU A 415 17.61 -47.15 -1.89
C GLU A 415 17.90 -48.19 -2.98
N ALA A 416 18.19 -47.77 -4.20
CA ALA A 416 18.39 -48.66 -5.36
C ALA A 416 19.15 -47.97 -6.51
N PRO A 417 19.73 -48.70 -7.49
CA PRO A 417 20.45 -48.06 -8.60
C PRO A 417 19.57 -47.42 -9.69
N TYR A 418 18.25 -47.62 -9.66
CA TYR A 418 17.29 -47.09 -10.64
C TYR A 418 16.08 -46.43 -9.94
N ILE A 419 15.36 -45.59 -10.67
CA ILE A 419 14.08 -45.00 -10.31
C ILE A 419 12.99 -45.48 -11.27
N SER A 420 11.79 -45.69 -10.73
CA SER A 420 10.55 -45.95 -11.45
C SER A 420 9.69 -44.69 -11.34
N GLU A 421 9.54 -43.99 -12.45
CA GLU A 421 8.92 -42.66 -12.52
C GLU A 421 7.42 -42.76 -12.79
N ALA A 422 6.58 -41.98 -12.12
CA ALA A 422 5.16 -41.84 -12.41
C ALA A 422 4.86 -40.45 -12.98
N TYR A 423 4.16 -40.37 -14.11
CA TYR A 423 3.81 -39.08 -14.78
C TYR A 423 2.48 -39.16 -15.54
N CYS A 424 1.76 -38.05 -15.74
CA CYS A 424 0.67 -37.96 -16.72
C CYS A 424 1.25 -37.71 -18.13
N ASP A 425 0.83 -38.46 -19.14
CA ASP A 425 1.11 -38.19 -20.57
C ASP A 425 -0.11 -38.57 -21.44
N TYR A 426 -0.09 -38.26 -22.74
CA TYR A 426 -1.21 -38.47 -23.64
C TYR A 426 -1.21 -39.85 -24.30
N ASP A 427 -2.33 -40.55 -24.23
CA ASP A 427 -2.54 -41.79 -24.99
C ASP A 427 -2.63 -41.55 -26.51
N VAL A 428 -2.61 -42.65 -27.27
CA VAL A 428 -2.70 -42.62 -28.74
C VAL A 428 -4.06 -42.06 -29.25
N GLY A 429 -5.03 -41.85 -28.36
CA GLY A 429 -6.32 -41.21 -28.62
C GLY A 429 -6.40 -39.73 -28.17
N GLY A 430 -5.34 -39.18 -27.57
CA GLY A 430 -5.31 -37.80 -27.05
C GLY A 430 -5.93 -37.62 -25.65
N ASN A 431 -6.15 -38.69 -24.89
CA ASN A 431 -6.53 -38.60 -23.48
C ASN A 431 -5.28 -38.47 -22.60
N LEU A 432 -5.24 -37.49 -21.69
CA LEU A 432 -4.21 -37.43 -20.66
C LEU A 432 -4.47 -38.53 -19.61
N ILE A 433 -3.53 -39.46 -19.44
CA ILE A 433 -3.62 -40.65 -18.58
C ILE A 433 -2.29 -40.86 -17.83
N PRO A 434 -2.24 -41.67 -16.75
CA PRO A 434 -1.00 -41.92 -16.02
C PRO A 434 -0.14 -42.96 -16.75
N TYR A 435 1.17 -42.76 -16.67
CA TYR A 435 2.22 -43.67 -17.12
C TYR A 435 3.19 -43.94 -15.96
N VAL A 436 3.84 -45.09 -16.01
CA VAL A 436 4.97 -45.41 -15.13
C VAL A 436 6.14 -45.91 -16.00
N GLU A 437 7.30 -45.29 -15.89
CA GLU A 437 8.53 -45.69 -16.59
C GLU A 437 9.29 -46.72 -15.75
N THR A 438 9.46 -47.93 -16.28
CA THR A 438 9.86 -49.12 -15.52
C THR A 438 11.23 -49.02 -14.83
N ALA A 439 12.20 -48.33 -15.43
CA ALA A 439 13.49 -48.04 -14.80
C ALA A 439 14.32 -47.00 -15.57
N TYR A 440 14.53 -45.81 -14.98
CA TYR A 440 15.61 -44.91 -15.36
C TYR A 440 16.83 -45.13 -14.46
N LYS A 441 18.05 -45.09 -15.03
CA LYS A 441 19.29 -45.36 -14.28
C LYS A 441 19.86 -44.08 -13.67
N CYS A 442 19.67 -43.90 -12.37
CA CYS A 442 20.18 -42.75 -11.65
C CYS A 442 21.73 -42.72 -11.59
N PRO A 443 22.38 -41.55 -11.78
CA PRO A 443 23.84 -41.44 -11.80
C PRO A 443 24.59 -42.02 -10.59
N ASN A 444 24.02 -41.91 -9.38
CA ASN A 444 24.57 -42.55 -8.16
C ASN A 444 23.53 -43.41 -7.43
N GLY A 445 22.58 -43.96 -8.18
CA GLY A 445 21.37 -44.55 -7.60
C GLY A 445 20.37 -43.50 -7.09
N CYS A 446 19.35 -44.02 -6.44
CA CYS A 446 18.11 -43.38 -6.03
C CYS A 446 17.91 -43.60 -4.54
N ARG A 447 17.33 -42.62 -3.83
CA ARG A 447 16.81 -42.79 -2.47
C ARG A 447 15.45 -42.12 -2.31
N ASP A 448 14.54 -42.76 -1.58
CA ASP A 448 13.23 -42.21 -1.16
C ASP A 448 12.39 -41.64 -2.33
N GLY A 449 12.57 -42.20 -3.54
CA GLY A 449 11.86 -41.80 -4.76
C GLY A 449 12.53 -40.72 -5.60
N VAL A 450 13.81 -40.39 -5.40
CA VAL A 450 14.57 -39.46 -6.27
C VAL A 450 15.99 -39.93 -6.59
N CYS A 451 16.49 -39.64 -7.79
CA CYS A 451 17.88 -39.87 -8.18
C CYS A 451 18.86 -38.98 -7.40
N ILE A 452 20.08 -39.49 -7.19
CA ILE A 452 21.18 -38.81 -6.51
C ILE A 452 22.22 -38.35 -7.54
N GLU A 453 22.47 -37.04 -7.62
CA GLU A 453 23.46 -36.44 -8.54
C GLU A 453 24.92 -36.56 -8.06
N GLN A 454 25.88 -36.42 -9.00
CA GLN A 454 27.31 -36.35 -8.64
C GLN A 454 27.73 -34.91 -8.32
N PHE A 455 28.42 -34.76 -7.19
CA PHE A 455 29.34 -33.64 -7.00
C PHE A 455 30.54 -33.81 -7.94
N SER A 456 30.47 -33.16 -9.10
CA SER A 456 31.61 -32.99 -9.99
C SER A 456 32.72 -32.18 -9.30
N SER A 457 33.98 -32.46 -9.62
CA SER A 457 35.14 -31.96 -8.87
C SER A 457 35.56 -30.53 -9.21
N GLU A 458 34.61 -29.67 -9.60
CA GLU A 458 34.74 -28.21 -9.61
C GLU A 458 33.53 -27.65 -8.86
N MET A 459 33.77 -26.95 -7.74
CA MET A 459 32.75 -26.70 -6.71
C MET A 459 31.67 -25.70 -7.15
N PRO A 460 30.37 -26.05 -7.09
CA PRO A 460 29.30 -25.07 -6.99
C PRO A 460 29.41 -24.32 -5.65
N LEU A 461 29.17 -23.00 -5.64
CA LEU A 461 29.15 -22.24 -4.39
C LEU A 461 27.96 -22.64 -3.52
N ASN A 462 28.23 -22.98 -2.25
CA ASN A 462 27.21 -23.21 -1.23
C ASN A 462 26.57 -21.88 -0.79
N ASN A 463 25.66 -21.33 -1.61
CA ASN A 463 25.01 -20.03 -1.41
C ASN A 463 23.94 -20.01 -0.30
N GLY A 464 24.19 -20.65 0.83
CA GLY A 464 23.35 -20.56 2.04
C GLY A 464 23.60 -19.27 2.83
N LEU A 465 22.66 -18.93 3.72
CA LEU A 465 22.73 -17.76 4.59
C LEU A 465 23.95 -17.78 5.52
N GLU A 466 24.55 -18.94 5.78
CA GLU A 466 25.81 -19.07 6.52
C GLU A 466 27.01 -18.40 5.83
N LEU A 467 26.91 -18.06 4.53
CA LEU A 467 27.92 -17.26 3.83
C LEU A 467 27.66 -15.75 3.91
N TYR A 468 26.51 -15.28 4.39
CA TYR A 468 26.22 -13.84 4.45
C TYR A 468 27.27 -13.08 5.29
N PRO A 469 27.75 -11.89 4.85
CA PRO A 469 27.39 -11.16 3.64
C PRO A 469 28.27 -11.43 2.41
N LYS A 470 29.10 -12.48 2.40
CA LYS A 470 30.13 -12.71 1.35
C LYS A 470 29.61 -12.61 -0.10
N PRO A 471 28.44 -13.15 -0.50
CA PRO A 471 27.98 -13.00 -1.89
C PRO A 471 27.76 -11.54 -2.33
N PHE A 472 27.47 -10.67 -1.36
CA PHE A 472 27.17 -9.25 -1.53
C PHE A 472 28.40 -8.34 -1.38
N VAL A 473 29.59 -8.92 -1.15
CA VAL A 473 30.86 -8.21 -0.91
C VAL A 473 31.92 -8.70 -1.89
N LYS A 474 32.47 -7.81 -2.72
CA LYS A 474 33.53 -8.11 -3.69
C LYS A 474 34.71 -7.17 -3.49
N ASP A 475 35.92 -7.74 -3.46
CA ASP A 475 37.19 -6.99 -3.30
C ASP A 475 37.22 -6.07 -2.05
N GLY A 476 36.49 -6.47 -1.00
CA GLY A 476 36.30 -5.72 0.26
C GLY A 476 35.09 -4.79 0.28
N ASN A 477 34.45 -4.54 -0.86
CA ASN A 477 33.47 -3.48 -1.07
C ASN A 477 32.07 -4.07 -1.32
N LEU A 478 31.00 -3.30 -1.07
CA LEU A 478 29.64 -3.77 -1.38
C LEU A 478 29.40 -3.87 -2.89
N ASN A 479 29.01 -5.07 -3.31
CA ASN A 479 28.62 -5.44 -4.66
C ASN A 479 27.19 -5.99 -4.61
N THR A 480 26.25 -5.09 -4.29
CA THR A 480 24.80 -5.33 -4.24
C THR A 480 24.08 -4.00 -4.39
N ILE A 481 22.85 -4.03 -4.92
CA ILE A 481 21.87 -2.99 -4.59
C ILE A 481 21.01 -3.43 -3.41
N LEU A 482 20.43 -2.48 -2.69
CA LEU A 482 19.42 -2.71 -1.67
C LEU A 482 18.11 -2.10 -2.18
N VAL A 483 17.01 -2.85 -2.10
CA VAL A 483 15.75 -2.51 -2.77
C VAL A 483 14.59 -2.52 -1.79
N VAL A 484 13.73 -1.52 -1.90
CA VAL A 484 12.48 -1.41 -1.13
C VAL A 484 11.34 -0.98 -2.04
N GLY A 485 10.10 -1.33 -1.71
CA GLY A 485 8.94 -1.00 -2.54
C GLY A 485 8.67 0.51 -2.59
N ALA A 486 8.27 1.03 -3.76
CA ALA A 486 7.83 2.43 -3.89
C ALA A 486 6.60 2.77 -3.01
N LYS A 487 5.82 1.74 -2.63
CA LYS A 487 4.68 1.82 -1.70
C LYS A 487 4.99 1.21 -0.31
N ALA A 488 6.24 0.93 0.01
CA ALA A 488 6.61 0.32 1.28
C ALA A 488 6.42 1.29 2.47
N PRO A 489 6.10 0.78 3.66
CA PRO A 489 6.04 1.59 4.88
C PRO A 489 7.43 2.10 5.28
N SER A 490 7.45 3.18 6.07
CA SER A 490 8.67 3.79 6.62
C SER A 490 9.54 2.77 7.38
N SER A 491 8.91 1.81 8.07
CA SER A 491 9.55 0.70 8.78
C SER A 491 10.43 -0.18 7.90
N ASP A 492 10.00 -0.47 6.66
CA ASP A 492 10.70 -1.37 5.74
C ASP A 492 11.97 -0.70 5.19
N VAL A 493 11.97 0.63 5.06
CA VAL A 493 13.17 1.38 4.66
C VAL A 493 14.09 1.62 5.86
N VAL A 494 13.57 1.82 7.08
CA VAL A 494 14.40 1.80 8.31
C VAL A 494 15.09 0.44 8.47
N ALA A 495 14.34 -0.65 8.28
CA ALA A 495 14.84 -2.02 8.26
C ALA A 495 15.96 -2.24 7.22
N LEU A 496 15.84 -1.61 6.04
CA LEU A 496 16.91 -1.57 5.03
C LEU A 496 18.15 -0.82 5.55
N THR A 497 18.00 0.31 6.26
CA THR A 497 19.14 1.01 6.89
C THR A 497 19.78 0.25 8.05
N ASP A 498 19.03 -0.55 8.80
CA ASP A 498 19.55 -1.44 9.84
C ASP A 498 20.48 -2.50 9.20
N ILE A 499 20.06 -3.11 8.08
CA ILE A 499 20.88 -4.05 7.29
C ILE A 499 22.11 -3.35 6.73
N LEU A 500 21.96 -2.16 6.12
CA LEU A 500 23.05 -1.42 5.48
C LEU A 500 24.18 -1.04 6.45
N ASN A 501 23.83 -0.66 7.68
CA ASN A 501 24.80 -0.36 8.75
C ASN A 501 25.57 -1.60 9.26
N SER A 502 25.06 -2.82 9.01
CA SER A 502 25.75 -4.07 9.41
C SER A 502 26.88 -4.50 8.47
N LEU A 503 26.90 -3.95 7.26
CA LEU A 503 27.73 -4.40 6.16
C LEU A 503 29.13 -3.73 6.18
N PRO A 504 30.14 -4.32 5.50
CA PRO A 504 31.46 -3.70 5.36
C PRO A 504 31.39 -2.32 4.68
N SER A 505 32.34 -1.44 5.03
CA SER A 505 32.38 -0.05 4.58
C SER A 505 32.25 0.08 3.05
N VAL A 506 31.29 0.89 2.62
CA VAL A 506 31.12 1.26 1.20
C VAL A 506 32.35 2.01 0.72
N THR A 507 33.05 1.52 -0.29
CA THR A 507 33.85 2.39 -1.15
C THR A 507 33.00 2.81 -2.35
N SER A 508 32.73 4.12 -2.42
CA SER A 508 32.44 4.81 -3.69
C SER A 508 31.23 4.31 -4.52
N ASN A 509 30.05 4.16 -3.92
CA ASN A 509 28.78 4.15 -4.66
C ASN A 509 27.69 4.94 -3.92
N ILE A 510 27.12 5.95 -4.60
CA ILE A 510 25.88 6.64 -4.23
C ILE A 510 24.74 5.97 -5.02
N GLY A 511 23.52 5.86 -4.46
CA GLY A 511 22.43 5.13 -5.11
C GLY A 511 22.57 3.60 -5.05
N LEU A 512 23.22 3.08 -4.00
CA LEU A 512 23.15 1.66 -3.62
C LEU A 512 21.72 1.26 -3.23
N THR A 513 20.96 2.19 -2.66
CA THR A 513 19.56 2.03 -2.30
C THR A 513 18.65 2.50 -3.43
N LYS A 514 17.60 1.72 -3.71
CA LYS A 514 16.68 1.94 -4.83
C LYS A 514 15.25 1.58 -4.48
N LEU A 515 14.30 2.27 -5.11
CA LEU A 515 12.93 1.80 -5.20
C LEU A 515 12.87 0.59 -6.15
N ASP A 516 11.91 -0.30 -5.94
CA ASP A 516 11.61 -1.41 -6.84
C ASP A 516 11.30 -0.94 -8.28
N THR A 517 10.76 0.28 -8.42
CA THR A 517 10.52 0.98 -9.70
C THR A 517 11.78 1.53 -10.39
N GLU A 518 12.91 1.64 -9.69
CA GLU A 518 14.23 2.04 -10.24
C GLU A 518 15.08 0.83 -10.69
N VAL A 519 14.55 -0.40 -10.58
CA VAL A 519 15.28 -1.65 -10.81
C VAL A 519 14.69 -2.44 -11.99
N TYR A 520 15.30 -2.26 -13.16
CA TYR A 520 14.82 -2.86 -14.41
C TYR A 520 15.34 -4.30 -14.65
N SER A 521 16.34 -4.77 -13.91
CA SER A 521 16.97 -6.09 -14.09
C SER A 521 17.47 -6.69 -12.77
N LEU A 522 17.42 -8.03 -12.70
CA LEU A 522 17.93 -8.83 -11.59
C LEU A 522 19.35 -9.38 -11.85
N ASN A 523 20.04 -8.96 -12.91
CA ASN A 523 21.37 -9.49 -13.29
C ASN A 523 22.49 -8.79 -12.48
N GLN A 524 22.33 -8.78 -11.15
CA GLN A 524 23.17 -8.16 -10.12
C GLN A 524 22.77 -8.76 -8.76
N ASN A 525 23.61 -8.66 -7.73
CA ASN A 525 23.17 -9.06 -6.39
C ASN A 525 22.18 -8.05 -5.80
N ILE A 526 21.19 -8.54 -5.05
CA ILE A 526 20.10 -7.72 -4.49
C ILE A 526 19.80 -8.13 -3.04
N ILE A 527 19.62 -7.16 -2.15
CA ILE A 527 18.95 -7.36 -0.86
C ILE A 527 17.62 -6.59 -0.93
N SER A 528 16.51 -7.31 -1.10
CA SER A 528 15.16 -6.74 -1.19
C SER A 528 14.45 -6.83 0.15
N VAL A 529 13.95 -5.69 0.64
CA VAL A 529 13.22 -5.56 1.90
C VAL A 529 11.76 -5.23 1.62
N GLY A 530 10.87 -5.82 2.41
CA GLY A 530 9.43 -5.57 2.35
C GLY A 530 8.66 -6.54 1.46
N SER A 531 7.34 -6.56 1.72
CA SER A 531 6.43 -7.58 1.21
C SER A 531 6.39 -7.66 -0.32
N PRO A 532 6.44 -8.87 -0.93
CA PRO A 532 6.17 -9.08 -2.35
C PRO A 532 4.84 -8.49 -2.85
N CYS A 533 3.87 -8.22 -1.96
CA CYS A 533 2.61 -7.56 -2.32
C CYS A 533 2.75 -6.07 -2.67
N VAL A 534 3.83 -5.40 -2.21
CA VAL A 534 4.07 -3.95 -2.43
C VAL A 534 5.49 -3.62 -2.93
N ASN A 535 6.36 -4.63 -3.08
CA ASN A 535 7.68 -4.54 -3.67
C ASN A 535 7.78 -5.54 -4.84
N SER A 536 7.78 -5.02 -6.08
CA SER A 536 7.79 -5.83 -7.31
C SER A 536 9.13 -6.53 -7.58
N ILE A 537 10.21 -6.16 -6.89
CA ILE A 537 11.49 -6.86 -6.92
C ILE A 537 11.48 -8.03 -5.93
N SER A 538 10.95 -7.84 -4.71
CA SER A 538 10.65 -8.94 -3.79
C SER A 538 9.75 -10.01 -4.45
N PHE A 539 8.75 -9.60 -5.23
CA PHE A 539 7.89 -10.50 -5.99
C PHE A 539 8.62 -11.35 -7.04
N LYS A 540 9.47 -10.72 -7.86
CA LYS A 540 10.25 -11.45 -8.89
C LYS A 540 11.30 -12.37 -8.25
N ILE A 541 11.99 -11.91 -7.20
CA ILE A 541 12.96 -12.71 -6.43
C ILE A 541 12.28 -13.93 -5.80
N ALA A 542 11.06 -13.78 -5.29
CA ALA A 542 10.26 -14.87 -4.74
C ALA A 542 9.73 -15.87 -5.79
N GLY A 543 10.00 -15.66 -7.09
CA GLY A 543 9.58 -16.55 -8.17
C GLY A 543 8.21 -16.20 -8.79
N ASN A 544 7.69 -15.00 -8.57
CA ASN A 544 6.33 -14.56 -8.95
C ASN A 544 5.23 -15.42 -8.30
N PRO A 545 5.19 -15.51 -6.96
CA PRO A 545 4.30 -16.41 -6.23
C PRO A 545 2.82 -16.03 -6.43
N SER A 546 1.95 -17.05 -6.46
CA SER A 546 0.49 -16.86 -6.51
C SER A 546 -0.07 -16.22 -5.23
N ASP A 547 0.59 -16.46 -4.10
CA ASP A 547 0.39 -15.77 -2.83
C ASP A 547 1.61 -14.90 -2.51
N CYS A 548 1.43 -13.58 -2.60
CA CYS A 548 2.48 -12.61 -2.30
C CYS A 548 2.81 -12.49 -0.80
N THR A 549 2.01 -13.08 0.09
CA THR A 549 2.33 -13.18 1.54
C THR A 549 3.25 -14.36 1.87
N LEU A 550 3.56 -15.24 0.90
CA LEU A 550 4.44 -16.40 1.04
C LEU A 550 3.99 -17.39 2.14
N GLY A 551 2.70 -17.45 2.44
CA GLY A 551 2.10 -18.25 3.51
C GLY A 551 2.41 -17.76 4.93
N LEU A 552 3.01 -16.58 5.10
CA LEU A 552 3.37 -16.05 6.41
C LEU A 552 2.13 -15.83 7.30
N GLN A 553 2.28 -16.15 8.59
CA GLN A 553 1.25 -15.97 9.61
C GLN A 553 1.63 -14.84 10.58
N PRO A 554 0.68 -14.27 11.36
CA PRO A 554 0.97 -13.26 12.37
C PRO A 554 2.16 -13.64 13.28
N GLY A 555 3.09 -12.70 13.48
CA GLY A 555 4.31 -12.92 14.26
C GLY A 555 5.44 -13.68 13.53
N GLN A 556 5.29 -13.98 12.23
CA GLN A 556 6.34 -14.59 11.40
C GLN A 556 7.06 -13.57 10.52
N GLY A 557 8.38 -13.69 10.46
CA GLY A 557 9.25 -13.03 9.49
C GLY A 557 10.20 -14.04 8.84
N ILE A 558 10.67 -13.75 7.63
CA ILE A 558 11.66 -14.58 6.92
C ILE A 558 12.81 -13.76 6.38
N ILE A 559 13.97 -14.39 6.39
CA ILE A 559 15.12 -14.06 5.54
C ILE A 559 15.28 -15.27 4.61
N LYS A 560 15.21 -15.08 3.30
CA LYS A 560 15.50 -16.15 2.33
C LYS A 560 16.51 -15.70 1.30
N ILE A 561 17.58 -16.48 1.12
CA ILE A 561 18.51 -16.32 0.00
C ILE A 561 18.05 -17.18 -1.20
N TYR A 562 18.22 -16.61 -2.38
CA TYR A 562 17.96 -17.23 -3.68
C TYR A 562 19.23 -17.07 -4.53
N THR A 563 19.46 -17.98 -5.47
CA THR A 563 20.52 -17.87 -6.47
C THR A 563 19.93 -17.95 -7.87
N SER A 564 20.32 -17.02 -8.74
CA SER A 564 19.91 -17.00 -10.15
C SER A 564 20.66 -18.04 -10.99
N LYS A 565 20.12 -18.38 -12.16
CA LYS A 565 20.81 -19.22 -13.15
C LYS A 565 22.12 -18.61 -13.67
N GLU A 566 22.33 -17.31 -13.47
CA GLU A 566 23.55 -16.57 -13.83
C GLU A 566 24.53 -16.40 -12.63
N GLY A 567 24.23 -16.98 -11.47
CA GLY A 567 25.10 -16.99 -10.29
C GLY A 567 24.92 -15.83 -9.31
N TYR A 568 24.18 -14.77 -9.66
CA TYR A 568 23.84 -13.68 -8.73
C TYR A 568 23.02 -14.20 -7.53
N SER A 569 23.29 -13.65 -6.34
CA SER A 569 22.56 -13.94 -5.11
C SER A 569 21.55 -12.84 -4.78
N TYR A 570 20.36 -13.25 -4.35
CA TYR A 570 19.32 -12.35 -3.85
C TYR A 570 18.96 -12.72 -2.41
N ILE A 571 18.85 -11.75 -1.52
CA ILE A 571 18.15 -11.95 -0.24
C ILE A 571 16.80 -11.23 -0.29
N LEU A 572 15.76 -11.92 0.16
CA LEU A 572 14.46 -11.35 0.51
C LEU A 572 14.33 -11.28 2.03
N VAL A 573 13.99 -10.11 2.56
CA VAL A 573 13.61 -9.89 3.97
C VAL A 573 12.18 -9.38 4.02
N THR A 574 11.27 -10.15 4.62
CA THR A 574 9.84 -9.80 4.69
C THR A 574 9.17 -10.44 5.89
N GLY A 575 8.23 -9.73 6.50
CA GLY A 575 7.33 -10.23 7.54
C GLY A 575 5.88 -10.31 7.13
N TYR A 576 5.05 -10.83 8.04
CA TYR A 576 3.60 -10.73 7.95
C TYR A 576 3.11 -9.27 8.07
N SER A 577 3.76 -8.49 8.93
CA SER A 577 3.62 -7.03 9.01
C SER A 577 4.97 -6.33 8.92
N ASP A 578 4.92 -5.03 8.63
CA ASP A 578 5.90 -3.96 8.86
C ASP A 578 6.86 -4.24 10.04
N LYS A 579 6.31 -4.64 11.18
CA LYS A 579 7.07 -4.94 12.41
C LYS A 579 7.89 -6.22 12.25
N GLU A 580 7.30 -7.29 11.75
CA GLU A 580 8.01 -8.56 11.50
C GLU A 580 9.05 -8.43 10.37
N THR A 581 8.83 -7.54 9.38
CA THR A 581 9.86 -7.19 8.39
C THR A 581 11.07 -6.55 9.06
N ARG A 582 10.84 -5.56 9.95
CA ARG A 582 11.92 -4.91 10.71
C ARG A 582 12.58 -5.86 11.71
N ASP A 583 11.85 -6.78 12.33
CA ASP A 583 12.43 -7.83 13.19
C ASP A 583 13.32 -8.80 12.40
N ALA A 584 12.88 -9.24 11.21
CA ALA A 584 13.67 -10.09 10.31
C ALA A 584 14.93 -9.36 9.79
N ALA A 585 14.81 -8.06 9.48
CA ALA A 585 15.96 -7.22 9.11
C ALA A 585 16.94 -7.05 10.28
N ASN A 586 16.45 -6.89 11.51
CA ASN A 586 17.30 -6.84 12.71
C ASN A 586 18.08 -8.15 12.92
N VAL A 587 17.48 -9.31 12.63
CA VAL A 587 18.18 -10.60 12.64
C VAL A 587 19.30 -10.64 11.59
N LEU A 588 19.04 -10.17 10.35
CA LEU A 588 20.04 -10.13 9.28
C LEU A 588 21.16 -9.11 9.57
N ALA A 589 20.83 -7.92 10.08
CA ALA A 589 21.80 -6.93 10.52
C ALA A 589 22.70 -7.47 11.65
N ASN A 590 22.16 -8.33 12.51
CA ASN A 590 22.89 -8.96 13.60
C ASN A 590 23.38 -10.39 13.26
N TYR A 591 23.57 -10.75 11.99
CA TYR A 591 23.91 -12.11 11.53
C TYR A 591 25.10 -12.79 12.24
N ARG A 592 25.99 -12.06 12.91
CA ARG A 592 27.09 -12.65 13.71
C ARG A 592 26.63 -13.24 15.05
N LYS A 593 25.45 -12.82 15.53
CA LYS A 593 24.77 -13.30 16.75
C LYS A 593 23.80 -14.44 16.45
N TYR A 594 23.20 -14.45 15.26
CA TYR A 594 22.23 -15.45 14.82
C TYR A 594 22.92 -16.49 13.92
N ASN A 595 22.83 -17.78 14.27
CA ASN A 595 23.47 -18.87 13.53
C ASN A 595 22.69 -19.21 12.24
N LEU A 596 22.66 -18.26 11.29
CA LEU A 596 21.93 -18.38 10.02
C LEU A 596 22.54 -19.51 9.18
N LYS A 597 21.69 -20.37 8.61
CA LYS A 597 22.06 -21.54 7.82
C LYS A 597 21.00 -21.87 6.78
N GLY A 598 21.41 -22.47 5.66
CA GLY A 598 20.51 -22.92 4.60
C GLY A 598 19.95 -21.76 3.78
N ASP A 599 18.94 -22.04 2.94
CA ASP A 599 18.32 -21.02 2.08
C ASP A 599 17.40 -20.08 2.86
N LYS A 600 16.64 -20.59 3.84
CA LYS A 600 15.57 -19.86 4.55
C LYS A 600 15.75 -19.89 6.07
N TYR A 601 15.93 -18.71 6.66
CA TYR A 601 15.73 -18.50 8.09
C TYR A 601 14.30 -17.98 8.32
N THR A 602 13.54 -18.65 9.19
CA THR A 602 12.21 -18.18 9.63
C THR A 602 12.31 -17.68 11.06
N LEU A 603 12.12 -16.38 11.24
CA LEU A 603 11.86 -15.79 12.53
C LEU A 603 10.42 -16.10 12.92
N TYR A 604 10.25 -16.88 13.98
CA TYR A 604 9.04 -16.85 14.78
C TYR A 604 9.32 -15.89 15.93
N GLN A 605 8.56 -14.80 16.05
CA GLN A 605 8.41 -14.23 17.38
C GLN A 605 7.79 -15.32 18.28
N SER A 606 8.16 -15.33 19.55
CA SER A 606 7.56 -16.26 20.53
C SER A 606 6.12 -15.83 20.79
N VAL A 607 5.21 -16.23 19.90
CA VAL A 607 3.76 -16.15 20.10
C VAL A 607 3.47 -16.85 21.44
N PRO A 608 3.01 -16.13 22.47
CA PRO A 608 2.60 -16.78 23.71
C PRO A 608 1.45 -17.72 23.36
N ILE A 609 1.52 -18.97 23.83
CA ILE A 609 0.45 -19.95 23.60
C ILE A 609 -0.83 -19.38 24.21
N SER A 610 -1.75 -18.93 23.34
CA SER A 610 -2.98 -18.23 23.68
C SER A 610 -2.78 -16.95 24.52
N ILE A 611 -2.43 -15.83 23.88
CA ILE A 611 -2.82 -14.49 24.42
C ILE A 611 -4.34 -14.32 24.31
N GLN A 612 -4.95 -14.83 25.37
CA GLN A 612 -6.37 -14.89 25.70
C GLN A 612 -6.83 -13.50 26.15
N SER A 613 -7.15 -12.62 25.20
CA SER A 613 -7.54 -11.24 25.47
C SER A 613 -8.77 -11.17 26.39
N CYS A 614 -8.64 -10.48 27.51
CA CYS A 614 -9.78 -9.90 28.20
C CYS A 614 -10.40 -8.81 27.32
N VAL A 615 -11.73 -8.76 27.26
CA VAL A 615 -12.47 -7.70 26.56
C VAL A 615 -13.49 -7.10 27.52
N ASP A 616 -13.34 -5.81 27.78
CA ASP A 616 -14.27 -4.98 28.54
C ASP A 616 -15.26 -4.29 27.61
N SER A 617 -16.48 -4.02 28.09
CA SER A 617 -17.55 -3.42 27.27
C SER A 617 -17.68 -1.89 27.40
N ASP A 618 -17.16 -1.30 28.47
CA ASP A 618 -17.12 0.16 28.73
C ASP A 618 -15.69 0.71 28.84
N GLY A 619 -14.69 -0.15 29.05
CA GLY A 619 -13.27 0.15 28.86
C GLY A 619 -12.39 0.09 30.10
N GLY A 620 -12.90 -0.44 31.21
CA GLY A 620 -12.19 -0.61 32.47
C GLY A 620 -13.04 -0.16 33.65
N LYS A 621 -12.41 0.22 34.77
CA LYS A 621 -13.08 0.73 35.99
C LYS A 621 -13.94 1.97 35.67
N SER A 622 -15.25 1.80 35.60
CA SER A 622 -16.26 2.64 34.97
C SER A 622 -17.61 2.60 35.74
N TYR A 623 -17.54 2.75 37.07
CA TYR A 623 -18.64 2.63 38.06
C TYR A 623 -19.99 3.35 37.81
N ASN A 624 -20.13 4.14 36.73
CA ASN A 624 -21.35 4.88 36.35
C ASN A 624 -21.98 4.36 35.04
N PHE A 625 -21.44 3.27 34.48
CA PHE A 625 -22.02 2.49 33.40
C PHE A 625 -22.07 1.02 33.84
N LYS A 626 -22.75 0.17 33.06
CA LYS A 626 -22.85 -1.26 33.34
C LYS A 626 -21.94 -2.02 32.38
N GLY A 627 -20.74 -2.30 32.84
CA GLY A 627 -19.71 -3.06 32.13
C GLY A 627 -19.93 -4.57 32.17
N SER A 628 -19.08 -5.28 31.44
CA SER A 628 -19.08 -6.72 31.34
C SER A 628 -17.75 -7.25 30.77
N VAL A 629 -17.01 -7.99 31.58
CA VAL A 629 -15.74 -8.62 31.18
C VAL A 629 -15.99 -9.96 30.49
N LYS A 630 -15.34 -10.16 29.33
CA LYS A 630 -15.26 -11.45 28.63
C LYS A 630 -13.83 -11.97 28.64
N TRP A 631 -13.65 -13.20 29.14
CA TRP A 631 -12.36 -13.87 29.24
C TRP A 631 -12.56 -15.39 29.21
N LEU A 632 -11.97 -16.09 28.23
CA LEU A 632 -12.35 -17.46 27.85
C LEU A 632 -13.87 -17.60 27.61
N ASN A 633 -14.47 -18.60 28.25
CA ASN A 633 -15.90 -18.91 28.22
C ASN A 633 -16.66 -18.22 29.37
N TYR A 634 -15.97 -17.38 30.16
CA TYR A 634 -16.58 -16.60 31.22
C TYR A 634 -17.05 -15.25 30.66
N THR A 635 -18.21 -14.82 31.12
CA THR A 635 -18.75 -13.48 30.89
C THR A 635 -19.36 -13.06 32.21
N ASP A 636 -18.75 -12.03 32.81
CA ASP A 636 -19.20 -11.45 34.07
C ASP A 636 -19.72 -10.03 33.77
N THR A 637 -20.46 -9.45 34.70
CA THR A 637 -21.24 -8.22 34.47
C THR A 637 -21.46 -7.55 35.82
N ASP A 638 -21.39 -6.23 35.85
CA ASP A 638 -21.40 -5.48 37.11
C ASP A 638 -22.73 -5.59 37.82
N TYR A 639 -22.67 -5.59 39.16
CA TYR A 639 -23.83 -5.80 40.00
C TYR A 639 -23.72 -5.09 41.34
N CYS A 640 -24.86 -4.59 41.82
CA CYS A 640 -24.94 -4.02 43.16
C CYS A 640 -24.93 -5.13 44.21
N ILE A 641 -23.97 -5.08 45.13
CA ILE A 641 -23.89 -5.96 46.30
C ILE A 641 -24.98 -5.58 47.32
N ASP A 642 -25.18 -4.27 47.48
CA ASP A 642 -26.22 -3.66 48.31
C ASP A 642 -26.71 -2.34 47.66
N SER A 643 -27.62 -1.62 48.31
CA SER A 643 -28.19 -0.37 47.78
C SER A 643 -27.19 0.79 47.62
N THR A 644 -25.94 0.62 48.04
CA THR A 644 -24.85 1.61 48.02
C THR A 644 -23.49 1.07 47.55
N THR A 645 -23.30 -0.23 47.39
CA THR A 645 -22.02 -0.83 46.98
C THR A 645 -22.15 -1.56 45.64
N LEU A 646 -21.31 -1.17 44.68
CA LEU A 646 -21.13 -1.83 43.38
C LEU A 646 -20.00 -2.87 43.47
N PHE A 647 -20.16 -4.00 42.80
CA PHE A 647 -19.05 -4.86 42.40
C PHE A 647 -18.79 -4.63 40.91
N GLU A 648 -17.55 -4.23 40.62
CA GLU A 648 -17.03 -3.89 39.31
C GLU A 648 -16.18 -5.05 38.78
N PHE A 649 -16.40 -5.48 37.54
CA PHE A 649 -15.49 -6.33 36.79
C PHE A 649 -14.77 -5.50 35.73
N TYR A 650 -13.45 -5.68 35.62
CA TYR A 650 -12.65 -4.99 34.60
C TYR A 650 -11.49 -5.85 34.10
N CYS A 651 -10.93 -5.49 32.96
CA CYS A 651 -9.71 -6.09 32.44
C CYS A 651 -8.47 -5.53 33.16
N GLY A 652 -7.75 -6.41 33.85
CA GLY A 652 -6.52 -6.10 34.58
C GLY A 652 -5.36 -5.69 33.67
N ILE A 653 -4.32 -5.09 34.27
CA ILE A 653 -3.11 -4.61 33.57
C ILE A 653 -2.34 -5.76 32.89
N ASP A 654 -2.52 -7.00 33.36
CA ASP A 654 -1.98 -8.23 32.77
C ASP A 654 -2.90 -8.88 31.70
N ASN A 655 -3.99 -8.19 31.31
CA ASN A 655 -5.01 -8.65 30.37
C ASN A 655 -5.81 -9.87 30.87
N THR A 656 -6.00 -9.99 32.19
CA THR A 656 -6.89 -10.98 32.82
C THR A 656 -8.19 -10.35 33.35
N ARG A 657 -9.18 -11.19 33.67
CA ARG A 657 -10.43 -10.78 34.35
C ARG A 657 -10.14 -10.50 35.83
N ASP A 658 -10.31 -9.25 36.24
CA ASP A 658 -10.17 -8.77 37.62
C ASP A 658 -11.48 -8.08 38.08
N GLY A 659 -11.53 -7.61 39.33
CA GLY A 659 -12.71 -6.89 39.84
C GLY A 659 -12.55 -6.31 41.25
N GLU A 660 -13.29 -5.25 41.56
CA GLU A 660 -13.22 -4.53 42.85
C GLU A 660 -14.59 -4.11 43.38
N THR A 661 -14.62 -3.61 44.61
CA THR A 661 -15.83 -3.02 45.21
C THR A 661 -15.75 -1.51 45.31
N TYR A 662 -16.80 -0.82 44.87
CA TYR A 662 -16.88 0.64 44.86
C TYR A 662 -18.12 1.16 45.61
N TYR A 663 -17.98 2.27 46.32
CA TYR A 663 -19.05 2.87 47.12
C TYR A 663 -19.78 3.98 46.35
N CYS A 664 -21.01 3.70 45.94
CA CYS A 664 -21.88 4.62 45.22
C CYS A 664 -22.55 5.62 46.19
N GLN A 665 -22.02 6.85 46.22
CA GLN A 665 -22.46 7.93 47.12
C GLN A 665 -23.98 8.22 47.10
N TYR A 666 -24.65 8.03 45.96
CA TYR A 666 -26.10 8.27 45.79
C TYR A 666 -26.90 6.96 45.60
N GLY A 667 -26.29 5.83 45.92
CA GLY A 667 -26.85 4.49 45.77
C GLY A 667 -26.42 3.77 44.50
N CYS A 668 -26.58 2.45 44.49
CA CYS A 668 -26.31 1.56 43.35
C CYS A 668 -27.64 1.03 42.79
N SER A 669 -27.78 0.97 41.46
CA SER A 669 -28.93 0.35 40.79
C SER A 669 -28.51 -0.37 39.52
N ASP A 670 -29.08 -1.55 39.27
CA ASP A 670 -28.82 -2.44 38.12
C ASP A 670 -27.33 -2.64 37.73
N GLY A 671 -26.38 -2.57 38.68
CA GLY A 671 -24.96 -2.72 38.36
C GLY A 671 -24.28 -1.44 37.86
N THR A 672 -24.78 -0.27 38.28
CA THR A 672 -24.10 1.02 38.13
C THR A 672 -24.37 1.89 39.36
N CYS A 673 -23.48 2.80 39.70
CA CYS A 673 -23.80 3.89 40.61
C CYS A 673 -24.85 4.82 40.00
N VAL A 674 -25.77 5.30 40.85
CA VAL A 674 -26.75 6.33 40.51
C VAL A 674 -26.10 7.70 40.63
N GLN A 675 -26.37 8.60 39.68
CA GLN A 675 -25.96 10.00 39.76
C GLN A 675 -27.09 10.88 40.29
N SER A 676 -26.75 11.96 41.00
CA SER A 676 -27.74 12.82 41.65
C SER A 676 -28.58 13.60 40.64
N SER A 677 -29.91 13.45 40.72
CA SER A 677 -30.83 14.23 39.91
C SER A 677 -30.95 15.67 40.44
N GLN A 678 -30.85 16.63 39.53
CA GLN A 678 -31.19 18.03 39.76
C GLN A 678 -32.13 18.48 38.64
N GLU A 679 -33.43 18.49 38.91
CA GLU A 679 -34.40 19.23 38.09
C GLU A 679 -34.43 20.72 38.48
N PRO A 680 -34.86 21.62 37.57
CA PRO A 680 -34.51 23.03 37.66
C PRO A 680 -35.43 23.84 38.59
N TYR A 681 -34.85 24.71 39.42
CA TYR A 681 -35.58 25.84 40.02
C TYR A 681 -34.70 27.10 40.13
N ASN A 682 -35.35 28.27 40.11
CA ASN A 682 -34.67 29.58 40.02
C ASN A 682 -34.27 30.18 41.39
N ASN A 683 -33.14 30.88 41.38
CA ASN A 683 -32.78 32.07 42.17
C ASN A 683 -33.29 32.21 43.63
N ASP A 684 -32.40 32.08 44.61
CA ASP A 684 -31.85 33.23 45.36
C ASP A 684 -30.62 32.76 46.21
N GLY A 685 -29.84 33.68 46.77
CA GLY A 685 -28.88 33.39 47.85
C GLY A 685 -27.43 33.14 47.41
N SER A 686 -26.62 34.20 47.41
CA SER A 686 -25.17 34.20 47.18
C SER A 686 -24.37 33.24 48.08
N GLN A 687 -23.29 32.63 47.54
CA GLN A 687 -21.88 32.77 47.97
C GLN A 687 -20.98 32.07 46.92
N GLU A 688 -19.77 32.55 46.68
CA GLU A 688 -18.87 32.03 45.63
C GLU A 688 -18.13 30.75 46.05
N ILE A 689 -18.07 29.75 45.17
CA ILE A 689 -17.01 28.73 45.16
C ILE A 689 -16.40 28.71 43.76
N ILE A 690 -15.12 29.09 43.68
CA ILE A 690 -14.37 29.17 42.42
C ILE A 690 -13.97 27.74 41.99
N SER A 691 -14.82 27.08 41.22
CA SER A 691 -14.45 25.87 40.48
C SER A 691 -13.48 26.25 39.35
N LYS A 692 -12.19 26.06 39.62
CA LYS A 692 -11.11 26.21 38.62
C LYS A 692 -11.47 25.38 37.37
N PRO A 693 -11.44 25.96 36.15
CA PRO A 693 -11.94 25.27 34.96
C PRO A 693 -11.17 23.98 34.70
N ILE A 694 -11.89 22.94 34.29
CA ILE A 694 -11.30 21.66 33.89
C ILE A 694 -10.55 21.91 32.57
N GLU A 695 -9.22 21.81 32.60
CA GLU A 695 -8.35 22.08 31.47
C GLU A 695 -8.37 20.92 30.46
N CYS A 696 -9.48 20.80 29.73
CA CYS A 696 -9.70 19.71 28.79
C CYS A 696 -8.65 19.71 27.66
N GLN A 697 -7.97 18.59 27.48
CA GLN A 697 -6.88 18.42 26.50
C GLN A 697 -7.37 17.99 25.11
N GLY A 698 -8.65 17.65 24.97
CA GLY A 698 -9.36 17.49 23.69
C GLY A 698 -10.69 18.23 23.72
N CYS A 699 -11.77 17.56 23.37
CA CYS A 699 -13.09 18.16 23.18
C CYS A 699 -13.95 18.03 24.43
N LEU A 700 -14.59 19.13 24.83
CA LEU A 700 -15.55 19.14 25.93
C LEU A 700 -16.92 18.80 25.36
N MET A 701 -17.46 17.64 25.75
CA MET A 701 -18.81 17.22 25.43
C MET A 701 -19.79 17.79 26.47
N ASP A 702 -21.09 17.77 26.14
CA ASP A 702 -22.15 18.06 27.10
C ASP A 702 -21.99 17.21 28.37
N ASN A 703 -22.30 17.80 29.53
CA ASN A 703 -22.03 17.27 30.87
C ASN A 703 -20.54 17.17 31.25
N ASN A 704 -19.69 18.05 30.71
CA ASN A 704 -18.31 18.30 31.18
C ASN A 704 -17.32 17.13 30.92
N ASN A 705 -17.72 16.15 30.10
CA ASN A 705 -16.89 15.00 29.73
C ASN A 705 -15.82 15.45 28.71
N CYS A 706 -14.54 15.16 28.99
CA CYS A 706 -13.42 15.56 28.15
C CYS A 706 -12.88 14.35 27.37
N ILE A 707 -13.18 14.28 26.07
CA ILE A 707 -12.61 13.26 25.18
C ILE A 707 -11.30 13.74 24.55
N SER A 708 -10.32 12.85 24.40
CA SER A 708 -9.02 13.17 23.79
C SER A 708 -9.13 13.60 22.32
N PHE A 709 -8.15 14.38 21.83
CA PHE A 709 -7.98 14.60 20.40
C PHE A 709 -7.89 13.27 19.65
N GLY A 710 -8.55 13.17 18.49
CA GLY A 710 -8.61 11.96 17.67
C GLY A 710 -9.59 10.89 18.18
N THR A 711 -10.19 11.04 19.38
CA THR A 711 -11.25 10.14 19.84
C THR A 711 -12.43 10.19 18.88
N ARG A 712 -12.76 9.02 18.31
CA ARG A 712 -13.91 8.80 17.43
C ARG A 712 -15.10 8.29 18.24
N PHE A 713 -16.31 8.75 17.93
CA PHE A 713 -17.52 8.39 18.66
C PHE A 713 -18.76 8.48 17.77
N LEU A 714 -19.86 7.87 18.22
CA LEU A 714 -21.17 7.95 17.58
C LEU A 714 -22.06 8.94 18.34
N SER A 715 -22.73 9.82 17.61
CA SER A 715 -23.73 10.76 18.13
C SER A 715 -24.79 11.00 17.04
N ASP A 716 -26.07 11.00 17.41
CA ASP A 716 -27.22 11.19 16.50
C ASP A 716 -27.16 10.34 15.21
N ASN A 717 -26.73 9.08 15.34
CA ASN A 717 -26.49 8.11 14.23
C ASN A 717 -25.43 8.53 13.19
N TYR A 718 -24.58 9.51 13.50
CA TYR A 718 -23.41 9.86 12.70
C TYR A 718 -22.10 9.59 13.45
N ASN A 719 -21.06 9.26 12.70
CA ASN A 719 -19.71 9.16 13.22
C ASN A 719 -19.11 10.58 13.38
N TYR A 720 -18.52 10.86 14.53
CA TYR A 720 -17.79 12.09 14.83
C TYR A 720 -16.36 11.76 15.29
N TYR A 721 -15.48 12.75 15.25
CA TYR A 721 -14.17 12.72 15.90
C TYR A 721 -13.92 14.02 16.66
N CYS A 722 -13.05 13.96 17.66
CA CYS A 722 -12.55 15.15 18.33
C CYS A 722 -11.41 15.80 17.55
N ASP A 723 -11.61 17.03 17.10
CA ASP A 723 -10.68 17.78 16.25
C ASP A 723 -9.59 18.55 17.01
N ILE A 724 -8.51 18.95 16.32
CA ILE A 724 -7.41 19.77 16.87
C ILE A 724 -7.90 21.11 17.45
N THR A 725 -9.03 21.63 16.93
CA THR A 725 -9.69 22.84 17.43
C THR A 725 -10.53 22.62 18.70
N LYS A 726 -10.53 21.40 19.26
CA LYS A 726 -11.34 20.95 20.41
C LYS A 726 -12.85 20.88 20.14
N ASN A 727 -13.25 20.77 18.88
CA ASN A 727 -14.64 20.63 18.46
C ASN A 727 -14.98 19.19 18.06
N ALA A 728 -16.23 18.78 18.27
CA ALA A 728 -16.81 17.58 17.69
C ALA A 728 -17.08 17.81 16.19
N ILE A 729 -16.31 17.18 15.31
CA ILE A 729 -16.46 17.30 13.86
C ILE A 729 -16.94 15.98 13.28
N LYS A 730 -17.94 16.03 12.38
CA LYS A 730 -18.50 14.84 11.74
C LYS A 730 -17.45 14.20 10.83
N GLN A 731 -17.33 12.88 10.90
CA GLN A 731 -16.45 12.13 10.01
C GLN A 731 -16.99 12.10 8.57
N LYS A 732 -16.03 12.09 7.65
CA LYS A 732 -16.18 12.23 6.20
C LYS A 732 -16.17 10.88 5.50
N GLU A 733 -16.89 10.79 4.40
CA GLU A 733 -16.99 9.59 3.57
C GLU A 733 -15.84 9.47 2.57
N ASN A 734 -15.69 8.29 1.98
CA ASN A 734 -14.63 8.03 0.99
C ASN A 734 -14.73 9.02 -0.20
N LYS A 735 -13.57 9.56 -0.61
CA LYS A 735 -13.33 10.62 -1.62
C LYS A 735 -13.63 12.06 -1.17
N GLU A 736 -13.98 12.31 0.08
CA GLU A 736 -14.01 13.67 0.64
C GLU A 736 -12.63 14.12 1.13
N TYR A 737 -12.34 15.42 1.13
CA TYR A 737 -11.03 15.96 1.53
C TYR A 737 -10.77 15.86 3.04
N CYS A 738 -9.58 15.39 3.40
CA CYS A 738 -9.12 15.22 4.77
C CYS A 738 -7.66 15.67 4.97
N GLN A 739 -7.28 15.92 6.21
CA GLN A 739 -5.92 16.27 6.64
C GLN A 739 -5.29 15.16 7.49
N ASN A 740 -6.12 14.39 8.21
CA ASN A 740 -5.71 13.28 9.07
C ASN A 740 -6.71 12.11 9.07
N ASN A 741 -6.27 10.94 9.56
CA ASN A 741 -7.07 9.71 9.57
C ASN A 741 -8.39 9.82 10.36
N TYR A 742 -8.42 10.57 11.47
CA TYR A 742 -9.61 10.69 12.31
C TYR A 742 -10.74 11.49 11.65
N GLU A 743 -10.47 12.25 10.58
CA GLU A 743 -11.52 12.87 9.79
C GLU A 743 -12.35 11.86 9.01
N CYS A 744 -11.87 10.65 8.75
CA CYS A 744 -12.51 9.72 7.82
C CYS A 744 -13.30 8.61 8.55
N VAL A 745 -14.49 8.28 8.06
CA VAL A 745 -15.28 7.11 8.52
C VAL A 745 -14.46 5.82 8.37
N SER A 746 -13.64 5.76 7.32
CA SER A 746 -12.66 4.69 7.06
C SER A 746 -11.42 4.71 7.97
N ASN A 747 -11.19 5.76 8.76
CA ASN A 747 -9.93 5.95 9.51
C ASN A 747 -8.65 5.96 8.64
N ASN A 748 -8.77 6.27 7.34
CA ASN A 748 -7.65 6.31 6.40
C ASN A 748 -7.77 7.55 5.49
N CYS A 749 -6.83 8.48 5.65
CA CYS A 749 -6.69 9.69 4.86
C CYS A 749 -5.45 9.57 3.97
N LYS A 750 -5.64 9.48 2.65
CA LYS A 750 -4.57 9.23 1.67
C LYS A 750 -4.58 10.27 0.57
N SER A 751 -3.41 10.89 0.32
CA SER A 751 -3.26 11.99 -0.64
C SER A 751 -4.26 13.15 -0.43
N GLY A 752 -4.62 13.43 0.84
CA GLY A 752 -5.60 14.45 1.19
C GLY A 752 -7.07 14.07 0.97
N LEU A 753 -7.37 12.80 0.65
CA LEU A 753 -8.73 12.29 0.45
C LEU A 753 -9.00 11.09 1.36
N CYS A 754 -10.21 10.97 1.90
CA CYS A 754 -10.62 9.79 2.66
C CYS A 754 -10.65 8.57 1.74
N ALA A 755 -9.92 7.53 2.09
CA ALA A 755 -9.76 6.31 1.31
C ALA A 755 -10.27 5.10 2.10
N SER A 756 -10.68 4.04 1.41
CA SER A 756 -10.96 2.74 2.05
C SER A 756 -9.74 2.26 2.84
N ILE A 757 -9.95 1.56 3.97
CA ILE A 757 -8.87 0.81 4.67
C ILE A 757 -8.23 -0.20 3.71
N CYS A 758 -9.02 -0.70 2.75
CA CYS A 758 -8.61 -1.72 1.80
C CYS A 758 -8.51 -1.16 0.38
N GLU A 759 -7.30 -1.14 -0.19
CA GLU A 759 -7.05 -0.92 -1.62
C GLU A 759 -7.19 -2.24 -2.42
N GLY A 760 -8.27 -2.95 -2.14
CA GLY A 760 -8.60 -4.29 -2.62
C GLY A 760 -10.00 -4.66 -2.14
N CYS A 761 -10.30 -5.95 -2.06
CA CYS A 761 -11.61 -6.47 -1.73
C CYS A 761 -11.59 -7.11 -0.34
N LEU A 762 -12.50 -6.68 0.54
CA LEU A 762 -12.71 -7.36 1.82
C LEU A 762 -13.39 -8.71 1.56
N ASN A 763 -12.79 -9.79 2.07
CA ASN A 763 -13.46 -11.10 2.11
C ASN A 763 -14.36 -11.24 3.36
N GLU A 764 -15.05 -12.37 3.47
CA GLU A 764 -15.97 -12.68 4.58
C GLU A 764 -15.32 -12.60 5.97
N ASN A 765 -14.01 -12.87 6.05
CA ASN A 765 -13.20 -12.79 7.28
C ASN A 765 -12.61 -11.38 7.53
N ARG A 766 -13.08 -10.35 6.81
CA ARG A 766 -12.59 -8.96 6.81
C ARG A 766 -11.12 -8.79 6.40
N VAL A 767 -10.50 -9.80 5.77
CA VAL A 767 -9.14 -9.68 5.22
C VAL A 767 -9.21 -8.89 3.92
N CYS A 768 -8.38 -7.86 3.79
CA CYS A 768 -8.20 -7.12 2.55
C CYS A 768 -7.36 -7.92 1.57
N LEU A 769 -7.92 -8.27 0.42
CA LEU A 769 -7.23 -9.01 -0.65
C LEU A 769 -6.99 -8.06 -1.85
N PRO A 770 -5.74 -7.89 -2.34
CA PRO A 770 -5.41 -6.95 -3.41
C PRO A 770 -6.25 -7.08 -4.68
N ILE A 771 -6.38 -5.98 -5.43
CA ILE A 771 -6.91 -5.98 -6.80
C ILE A 771 -6.14 -7.02 -7.65
N GLY A 772 -6.88 -7.87 -8.35
CA GLY A 772 -6.36 -8.99 -9.12
C GLY A 772 -6.24 -10.31 -8.32
N THR A 773 -6.35 -10.31 -6.99
CA THR A 773 -6.30 -11.55 -6.19
C THR A 773 -7.46 -12.48 -6.54
N ARG A 774 -7.13 -13.72 -6.91
CA ARG A 774 -8.08 -14.74 -7.37
C ARG A 774 -8.41 -15.78 -6.29
N THR A 775 -9.69 -16.12 -6.17
CA THR A 775 -10.20 -17.29 -5.46
C THR A 775 -10.53 -18.41 -6.48
N LYS A 776 -11.13 -19.53 -6.03
CA LYS A 776 -11.57 -20.63 -6.92
C LYS A 776 -12.60 -20.23 -7.97
N SER A 777 -13.35 -19.15 -7.76
CA SER A 777 -14.44 -18.72 -8.65
C SER A 777 -14.51 -17.22 -8.90
N GLN A 778 -13.78 -16.40 -8.12
CA GLN A 778 -13.85 -14.95 -8.16
C GLN A 778 -12.47 -14.31 -8.26
N TYR A 779 -12.42 -13.05 -8.66
CA TYR A 779 -11.24 -12.19 -8.56
C TYR A 779 -11.65 -10.88 -7.88
N CYS A 780 -10.73 -10.25 -7.17
CA CYS A 780 -10.92 -8.89 -6.71
C CYS A 780 -10.75 -7.93 -7.90
N ASP A 781 -11.76 -7.12 -8.22
CA ASP A 781 -11.70 -6.16 -9.32
C ASP A 781 -11.25 -4.76 -8.86
N ILE A 782 -10.91 -3.88 -9.82
CA ILE A 782 -10.46 -2.50 -9.60
C ILE A 782 -11.45 -1.61 -8.85
N ASP A 783 -12.71 -2.05 -8.68
CA ASP A 783 -13.75 -1.34 -7.92
C ASP A 783 -13.92 -1.84 -6.48
N TYR A 784 -12.95 -2.63 -5.98
CA TYR A 784 -12.91 -3.13 -4.60
C TYR A 784 -13.98 -4.19 -4.28
N THR A 785 -14.58 -4.82 -5.30
CA THR A 785 -15.55 -5.91 -5.14
C THR A 785 -15.07 -7.25 -5.70
N PHE A 786 -15.49 -8.36 -5.07
CA PHE A 786 -15.26 -9.70 -5.60
C PHE A 786 -16.24 -10.02 -6.73
N LYS A 787 -15.70 -10.27 -7.92
CA LYS A 787 -16.46 -10.57 -9.14
C LYS A 787 -16.14 -11.97 -9.64
N ASN A 788 -17.14 -12.66 -10.20
CA ASN A 788 -16.96 -14.01 -10.73
C ASN A 788 -16.01 -13.99 -11.94
N GLN A 789 -15.10 -14.96 -12.00
CA GLN A 789 -14.18 -15.16 -13.12
C GLN A 789 -14.96 -15.54 -14.38
N LYS A 790 -14.57 -14.95 -15.50
CA LYS A 790 -15.14 -15.14 -16.83
C LYS A 790 -14.60 -16.42 -17.46
N LEU A 791 -15.47 -17.16 -18.13
CA LEU A 791 -15.12 -18.36 -18.89
C LEU A 791 -14.48 -17.99 -20.25
N GLU A 792 -14.06 -19.02 -20.99
CA GLU A 792 -13.45 -18.91 -22.30
C GLU A 792 -14.33 -18.17 -23.35
N ASP A 793 -13.67 -17.50 -24.29
CA ASP A 793 -14.20 -16.58 -25.31
C ASP A 793 -15.00 -15.35 -24.80
N ILE A 794 -15.16 -15.18 -23.49
CA ILE A 794 -15.77 -13.98 -22.89
C ILE A 794 -14.78 -12.82 -22.93
N GLY A 795 -15.30 -11.61 -23.19
CA GLY A 795 -14.50 -10.39 -23.24
C GLY A 795 -13.90 -9.98 -21.89
N CYS A 796 -12.60 -9.70 -21.87
CA CYS A 796 -11.80 -9.29 -20.71
C CYS A 796 -10.90 -8.10 -21.08
N ASN A 797 -10.37 -7.40 -20.08
CA ASN A 797 -9.35 -6.37 -20.24
C ASN A 797 -8.01 -6.80 -19.61
N ASN A 798 -8.05 -7.73 -18.64
CA ASN A 798 -6.88 -8.31 -17.98
C ASN A 798 -7.01 -9.83 -17.76
N ASN A 799 -5.88 -10.45 -17.41
CA ASN A 799 -5.77 -11.90 -17.17
C ASN A 799 -6.58 -12.41 -15.96
N TYR A 800 -6.72 -11.62 -14.91
CA TYR A 800 -7.34 -12.04 -13.64
C TYR A 800 -8.85 -12.21 -13.77
N GLU A 801 -9.46 -11.45 -14.70
CA GLU A 801 -10.86 -11.60 -15.10
C GLU A 801 -11.17 -13.01 -15.64
N CYS A 802 -10.19 -13.77 -16.13
CA CYS A 802 -10.38 -15.04 -16.82
C CYS A 802 -10.14 -16.26 -15.93
N SER A 803 -11.03 -17.26 -15.97
CA SER A 803 -10.83 -18.53 -15.27
C SER A 803 -9.53 -19.23 -15.72
N THR A 804 -9.18 -19.09 -17.00
CA THR A 804 -7.95 -19.60 -17.62
C THR A 804 -6.68 -18.81 -17.28
N ASN A 805 -6.80 -17.66 -16.59
CA ASN A 805 -5.73 -16.68 -16.34
C ASN A 805 -5.12 -16.01 -17.58
N ILE A 806 -5.73 -16.12 -18.77
CA ILE A 806 -5.11 -15.62 -20.01
C ILE A 806 -6.13 -14.85 -20.85
N CYS A 807 -5.89 -13.53 -20.95
CA CYS A 807 -6.63 -12.57 -21.74
C CYS A 807 -5.77 -12.10 -22.92
N VAL A 808 -6.19 -12.34 -24.16
CA VAL A 808 -5.50 -11.92 -25.39
C VAL A 808 -6.54 -11.39 -26.38
N ASP A 809 -6.23 -10.31 -27.09
CA ASP A 809 -7.17 -9.55 -27.94
C ASP A 809 -8.52 -9.29 -27.26
N ASN A 810 -8.45 -8.90 -25.98
CA ASN A 810 -9.58 -8.66 -25.09
C ASN A 810 -10.54 -9.86 -24.92
N LYS A 811 -10.06 -11.10 -25.05
CA LYS A 811 -10.81 -12.33 -24.80
C LYS A 811 -10.09 -13.29 -23.86
N CYS A 812 -10.84 -13.92 -22.98
CA CYS A 812 -10.37 -15.05 -22.18
C CYS A 812 -10.14 -16.24 -23.09
N ILE A 813 -8.91 -16.50 -23.52
CA ILE A 813 -8.63 -17.65 -24.39
C ILE A 813 -8.49 -18.93 -23.58
N SER A 814 -8.96 -20.03 -24.16
CA SER A 814 -8.80 -21.35 -23.58
C SER A 814 -7.33 -21.78 -23.63
N THR A 815 -6.87 -22.47 -22.58
CA THR A 815 -5.53 -23.08 -22.57
C THR A 815 -5.33 -24.05 -23.75
N GLY A 816 -6.41 -24.72 -24.18
CA GLY A 816 -6.45 -25.56 -25.37
C GLY A 816 -6.26 -24.81 -26.71
N LEU A 817 -6.60 -23.52 -26.82
CA LEU A 817 -6.29 -22.73 -28.01
C LEU A 817 -4.78 -22.47 -28.11
N ILE A 818 -4.14 -22.16 -26.99
CA ILE A 818 -2.70 -21.90 -26.90
C ILE A 818 -1.92 -23.19 -27.20
N GLN A 819 -2.35 -24.34 -26.66
CA GLN A 819 -1.78 -25.64 -27.00
C GLN A 819 -1.86 -25.92 -28.52
N LYS A 820 -3.00 -25.66 -29.17
CA LYS A 820 -3.15 -25.83 -30.63
C LYS A 820 -2.24 -24.91 -31.45
N ILE A 821 -2.01 -23.67 -30.99
CA ILE A 821 -1.05 -22.75 -31.63
C ILE A 821 0.38 -23.26 -31.44
N MET A 822 0.75 -23.73 -30.25
CA MET A 822 2.06 -24.32 -29.98
C MET A 822 2.31 -25.60 -30.79
N GLU A 823 1.29 -26.45 -30.99
CA GLU A 823 1.38 -27.61 -31.88
C GLU A 823 1.54 -27.20 -33.36
N TRP A 824 0.84 -26.16 -33.81
CA TRP A 824 0.98 -25.65 -35.17
C TRP A 824 2.39 -25.09 -35.42
N PHE A 825 2.96 -24.35 -34.46
CA PHE A 825 4.36 -23.92 -34.50
C PHE A 825 5.34 -25.11 -34.50
N LYS A 826 5.11 -26.14 -33.66
CA LYS A 826 5.92 -27.37 -33.67
C LYS A 826 5.91 -28.11 -35.03
N ARG A 827 4.87 -27.95 -35.84
CA ARG A 827 4.78 -28.53 -37.21
C ARG A 827 5.39 -27.65 -38.31
N LEU A 828 5.89 -26.46 -37.96
CA LEU A 828 6.39 -25.45 -38.91
C LEU A 828 7.92 -25.22 -38.82
N PHE A 829 8.57 -25.79 -37.80
CA PHE A 829 10.01 -25.67 -37.52
C PHE A 829 10.66 -27.05 -37.26
N ILE A 830 10.22 -28.07 -38.02
CA ILE A 830 10.81 -29.41 -38.16
C ILE A 830 11.02 -29.65 -39.66
#